data_AF-A0A932M4H9-F1
#
_entry.id   AF-A0A932M4H9-F1
#
_cell.length_a   1.000
_cell.length_b   1.000
_cell.length_c   1.000
_cell.angle_alpha   90.00
_cell.angle_beta   90.00
_cell.angle_gamma   90.00
#
_symmetry.space_group_name_H-M   'P 1'
#
loop_
_entity.id
_entity.type
_entity.pdbx_description
1 polymer ?
#
loop_
_entity_poly.entity_id
_entity_poly.type
_entity_poly.pdbx_seq_one_letter_code
_entity_poly.pdbx_strand_id
1 'polypeptide(L)'
;MKSEHTLITSIPSIAARLRATDDTDGTLAEISLDICVLFEADRLTVYRVSEDRTLLVSKVKTGLNSFEDLKLPMSAEYSIAGYVALNRRLVNIRDVYDVDELNSHDPPVYFFRAVDRSTGYRTRQVLAAPVFDGADSGEVIGVAQLINTLSGNPFQKSAEERVVELCKALAAGFRQPQKTRQLGTKTKYDHLVIDGVITAAELELAIRLARGRGVNIEQVLKDELKVTDSALGLALSKFFGLPYEPFDPDRAKPTALLRKLKRTFVASQAWLPIAEDDQGMVIVTTDPERVISSRIVSQVFPRKKAAYRVCSNSEFAATVEHFYRLEGAPASVDTIIKRMDQDTSEPRSVVVEEKSDPDSATVQLVNKIIVEAHQMRASDIHVEPRQGGAKSKVRFRIDGSLVDYTDIPASHHAQVVARLKIMADLDIASKREPQDGKIAFKQFVPSLDIELRVATLPTVGGKEDVVMRILTAGRPVPLEQLGLSRHNLQLLKSLISKPYGLFLVCGPTGSGKTTTLHSVLGHINTPETKIWTAEDPVEITHESLRQVQINPRVDLTFARAMRAFLRADPDVIMVGEMRDKETAAIGIEASLTGHRVLATIHTNSAPESIVRLLDMGMDPFNFSDALLGIMAQRLAKRLCAKCKKPHVATQEEIRLMLAEYNQDLKDADRFKTDPRSAFEAAYAEWAGNHAYDKGQFILYEPAGCDACRGTGYSGRVALHELLAVTDAIKKNIQEHARVAEVLLTAVNEGMRTLKQDGMEKVLQGVMDMRAVRAVCIT
;
A
#
# COMPACT_ATOMS: atom_id res chain seq x y z
N MET A 1 -35.02 -11.72 2.01
CA MET A 1 -35.21 -10.80 3.15
C MET A 1 -35.25 -9.38 2.64
N LYS A 2 -36.47 -8.85 2.44
CA LYS A 2 -36.75 -7.43 2.20
C LYS A 2 -37.30 -6.89 3.53
N SER A 3 -36.45 -6.34 4.38
CA SER A 3 -36.82 -5.48 5.54
C SER A 3 -35.58 -5.32 6.43
N GLU A 4 -34.88 -4.17 6.34
CA GLU A 4 -34.26 -3.46 7.48
C GLU A 4 -33.32 -2.31 7.06
N HIS A 5 -32.89 -2.20 5.80
CA HIS A 5 -32.01 -1.11 5.33
C HIS A 5 -32.71 0.08 4.64
N THR A 6 -34.01 0.30 4.90
CA THR A 6 -34.73 1.49 4.40
C THR A 6 -35.31 2.28 5.56
N LEU A 7 -34.44 2.78 6.45
CA LEU A 7 -34.77 3.99 7.18
C LEU A 7 -34.69 5.12 6.16
N ILE A 8 -35.86 5.60 5.76
CA ILE A 8 -36.08 6.71 4.84
C ILE A 8 -35.20 7.90 5.30
N THR A 9 -34.11 8.18 4.57
CA THR A 9 -33.27 9.38 4.73
C THR A 9 -34.07 10.59 4.29
N SER A 10 -34.94 11.08 5.17
CA SER A 10 -35.76 12.27 4.95
C SER A 10 -35.09 13.52 5.52
N ILE A 11 -35.38 14.69 4.96
CA ILE A 11 -34.88 15.98 5.47
C ILE A 11 -35.19 16.19 6.96
N PRO A 12 -36.38 15.82 7.49
CA PRO A 12 -36.64 15.84 8.93
C PRO A 12 -35.68 15.01 9.78
N SER A 13 -35.21 13.86 9.29
CA SER A 13 -34.23 13.01 9.99
C SER A 13 -32.85 13.68 10.05
N ILE A 14 -32.42 14.26 8.93
CA ILE A 14 -31.20 15.08 8.84
C ILE A 14 -31.27 16.25 9.82
N ALA A 15 -32.41 16.96 9.85
CA ALA A 15 -32.64 18.08 10.76
C ALA A 15 -32.67 17.66 12.25
N ALA A 16 -33.10 16.44 12.57
CA ALA A 16 -33.06 15.92 13.93
C ALA A 16 -31.61 15.64 14.37
N ARG A 17 -30.81 14.99 13.52
CA ARG A 17 -29.39 14.71 13.80
C ARG A 17 -28.56 15.98 13.98
N LEU A 18 -28.75 16.96 13.09
CA LEU A 18 -28.05 18.25 13.19
C LEU A 18 -28.42 19.07 14.43
N ARG A 19 -29.61 18.86 15.02
CA ARG A 19 -30.01 19.52 16.28
C ARG A 19 -29.55 18.78 17.53
N ALA A 20 -29.31 17.48 17.43
CA ALA A 20 -28.98 16.63 18.57
C ALA A 20 -27.47 16.50 18.85
N THR A 21 -26.62 17.03 17.97
CA THR A 21 -25.16 16.88 18.04
C THR A 21 -24.47 18.04 18.73
N ASP A 22 -23.37 17.78 19.44
CA ASP A 22 -22.45 18.80 19.95
C ASP A 22 -21.29 19.08 18.97
N ASP A 23 -21.15 18.26 17.90
CA ASP A 23 -20.15 18.40 16.84
C ASP A 23 -20.83 18.48 15.47
N THR A 24 -21.19 19.71 15.09
CA THR A 24 -21.88 19.98 13.83
C THR A 24 -21.04 19.60 12.62
N ASP A 25 -19.72 19.84 12.64
CA ASP A 25 -18.84 19.59 11.49
C ASP A 25 -18.66 18.06 11.29
N GLY A 26 -18.44 17.29 12.36
CA GLY A 26 -18.39 15.82 12.29
C GLY A 26 -19.71 15.20 11.82
N THR A 27 -20.84 15.69 12.33
CA THR A 27 -22.16 15.20 11.94
C THR A 27 -22.49 15.52 10.48
N LEU A 28 -22.08 16.70 9.99
CA LEU A 28 -22.24 17.08 8.59
C LEU A 28 -21.46 16.15 7.65
N ALA A 29 -20.26 15.72 8.04
CA ALA A 29 -19.47 14.77 7.27
C ALA A 29 -20.17 13.40 7.16
N GLU A 30 -20.72 12.89 8.27
CA GLU A 30 -21.46 11.62 8.30
C GLU A 30 -22.70 11.63 7.41
N ILE A 31 -23.50 12.70 7.47
CA ILE A 31 -24.77 12.79 6.72
C ILE A 31 -24.60 13.25 5.27
N SER A 32 -23.40 13.64 4.86
CA SER A 32 -23.14 14.15 3.51
C SER A 32 -23.48 13.15 2.41
N LEU A 33 -23.23 11.85 2.64
CA LEU A 33 -23.57 10.78 1.72
C LEU A 33 -25.09 10.55 1.66
N ASP A 34 -25.77 10.62 2.81
CA ASP A 34 -27.23 10.55 2.90
C ASP A 34 -27.90 11.67 2.10
N ILE A 35 -27.33 12.89 2.15
CA ILE A 35 -27.78 14.03 1.36
C ILE A 35 -27.54 13.78 -0.14
N CYS A 36 -26.36 13.30 -0.55
CA CYS A 36 -26.12 12.96 -1.96
C CYS A 36 -27.14 11.94 -2.49
N VAL A 37 -27.46 10.90 -1.71
CA VAL A 37 -28.49 9.91 -2.07
C VAL A 37 -29.87 10.56 -2.20
N LEU A 38 -30.27 11.40 -1.26
CA LEU A 38 -31.57 12.08 -1.26
C LEU A 38 -31.79 12.99 -2.48
N PHE A 39 -30.72 13.60 -2.98
CA PHE A 39 -30.78 14.49 -4.13
C PHE A 39 -30.38 13.81 -5.45
N GLU A 40 -30.10 12.50 -5.42
CA GLU A 40 -29.48 11.76 -6.54
C GLU A 40 -28.27 12.51 -7.10
N ALA A 41 -27.49 13.16 -6.22
CA ALA A 41 -26.35 13.98 -6.57
C ALA A 41 -25.05 13.20 -6.46
N ASP A 42 -24.11 13.48 -7.35
CA ASP A 42 -22.78 12.87 -7.34
C ASP A 42 -21.91 13.49 -6.23
N ARG A 43 -22.03 14.81 -6.00
CA ARG A 43 -21.31 15.50 -4.93
C ARG A 43 -22.13 16.58 -4.22
N LEU A 44 -21.81 16.80 -2.95
CA LEU A 44 -22.25 17.87 -2.08
C LEU A 44 -21.04 18.64 -1.53
N THR A 45 -21.15 19.96 -1.53
CA THR A 45 -20.28 20.86 -0.76
C THR A 45 -21.13 21.78 0.10
N VAL A 46 -20.83 21.87 1.39
CA VAL A 46 -21.47 22.79 2.33
C VAL A 46 -20.45 23.81 2.81
N TYR A 47 -20.76 25.09 2.65
CA TYR A 47 -19.94 26.21 3.08
C TYR A 47 -20.57 26.92 4.27
N ARG A 48 -19.72 27.42 5.17
CA ARG A 48 -20.09 28.34 6.24
C ARG A 48 -19.43 29.70 6.01
N VAL A 49 -20.15 30.77 6.26
CA VAL A 49 -19.59 32.13 6.20
C VAL A 49 -18.63 32.33 7.37
N SER A 50 -17.46 32.90 7.10
CA SER A 50 -16.45 33.23 8.12
C SER A 50 -16.94 34.33 9.08
N GLU A 51 -16.32 34.47 10.25
CA GLU A 51 -16.73 35.48 11.26
C GLU A 51 -16.62 36.92 10.74
N ASP A 52 -15.63 37.19 9.90
CA ASP A 52 -15.43 38.48 9.23
C ASP A 52 -16.36 38.69 8.00
N ARG A 53 -17.18 37.70 7.67
CA ARG A 53 -18.17 37.69 6.57
C ARG A 53 -17.59 37.98 5.17
N THR A 54 -16.31 37.74 4.97
CA THR A 54 -15.64 37.96 3.67
C THR A 54 -15.49 36.67 2.85
N LEU A 55 -15.45 35.52 3.53
CA LEU A 55 -15.13 34.22 2.94
C LEU A 55 -16.21 33.17 3.24
N LEU A 56 -16.36 32.25 2.30
CA LEU A 56 -17.02 30.96 2.46
C LEU A 56 -15.96 29.91 2.76
N VAL A 57 -16.08 29.23 3.89
CA VAL A 57 -15.19 28.15 4.31
C VAL A 57 -15.94 26.82 4.15
N SER A 58 -15.42 25.90 3.34
CA SER A 58 -16.05 24.58 3.19
C SER A 58 -16.01 23.81 4.50
N LYS A 59 -17.15 23.29 4.95
CA LYS A 59 -17.26 22.37 6.09
C LYS A 59 -17.34 20.91 5.67
N VAL A 60 -17.90 20.66 4.49
CA VAL A 60 -18.00 19.34 3.87
C VAL A 60 -17.77 19.48 2.38
N LYS A 61 -17.02 18.55 1.79
CA LYS A 61 -16.87 18.38 0.35
C LYS A 61 -16.76 16.89 0.02
N THR A 62 -17.71 16.35 -0.72
CA THR A 62 -17.65 14.94 -1.15
C THR A 62 -16.87 14.85 -2.48
N GLY A 63 -15.95 13.89 -2.61
CA GLY A 63 -15.24 13.61 -3.88
C GLY A 63 -13.99 14.45 -4.16
N LEU A 64 -13.51 15.25 -3.20
CA LEU A 64 -12.21 15.94 -3.27
C LEU A 64 -11.31 15.43 -2.14
N ASN A 65 -10.22 14.72 -2.49
CA ASN A 65 -9.21 14.21 -1.54
C ASN A 65 -8.22 15.30 -1.05
N SER A 66 -8.64 16.57 -0.99
CA SER A 66 -7.83 17.63 -0.39
C SER A 66 -8.26 17.85 1.07
N PHE A 67 -7.32 17.92 1.99
CA PHE A 67 -7.60 18.07 3.43
C PHE A 67 -7.68 19.53 3.91
N GLU A 68 -7.49 20.50 3.00
CA GLU A 68 -7.64 21.93 3.30
C GLU A 68 -9.08 22.40 3.08
N ASP A 69 -9.63 23.18 4.01
CA ASP A 69 -10.91 23.87 3.81
C ASP A 69 -10.81 24.81 2.61
N LEU A 70 -11.70 24.64 1.63
CA LEU A 70 -11.80 25.53 0.49
C LEU A 70 -12.34 26.88 0.98
N LYS A 71 -11.51 27.92 0.86
CA LYS A 71 -11.89 29.30 1.16
C LYS A 71 -12.23 30.03 -0.15
N LEU A 72 -13.48 30.44 -0.31
CA LEU A 72 -13.95 31.17 -1.49
C LEU A 72 -14.37 32.59 -1.09
N PRO A 73 -14.00 33.63 -1.85
CA PRO A 73 -14.54 34.96 -1.61
C PRO A 73 -16.04 34.99 -1.90
N MET A 74 -16.80 35.75 -1.09
CA MET A 74 -18.21 36.04 -1.35
C MET A 74 -18.35 37.04 -2.51
N SER A 75 -18.06 36.59 -3.73
CA SER A 75 -18.09 37.39 -4.95
C SER A 75 -18.76 36.63 -6.09
N ALA A 76 -19.50 37.36 -6.93
CA ALA A 76 -20.12 36.85 -8.15
C ALA A 76 -19.09 36.43 -9.22
N GLU A 77 -17.85 36.95 -9.14
CA GLU A 77 -16.84 36.81 -10.19
C GLU A 77 -15.97 35.55 -10.07
N TYR A 78 -16.04 34.82 -8.95
CA TYR A 78 -15.07 33.76 -8.64
C TYR A 78 -15.70 32.36 -8.52
N SER A 79 -16.95 32.25 -8.06
CA SER A 79 -17.59 30.94 -7.89
C SER A 79 -19.12 31.03 -7.83
N ILE A 80 -19.79 29.94 -8.20
CA ILE A 80 -21.25 29.79 -8.07
C ILE A 80 -21.68 29.92 -6.59
N ALA A 81 -20.92 29.32 -5.65
CA ALA A 81 -21.22 29.46 -4.22
C ALA A 81 -21.09 30.92 -3.73
N GLY A 82 -20.05 31.64 -4.17
CA GLY A 82 -19.85 33.06 -3.87
C GLY A 82 -20.97 33.93 -4.45
N TYR A 83 -21.41 33.65 -5.68
CA TYR A 83 -22.57 34.29 -6.31
C TYR A 83 -23.85 34.10 -5.48
N VAL A 84 -24.14 32.87 -5.06
CA VAL A 84 -25.33 32.53 -4.27
C VAL A 84 -25.30 33.21 -2.91
N ALA A 85 -24.14 33.24 -2.24
CA ALA A 85 -23.98 33.90 -0.95
C ALA A 85 -24.20 35.42 -1.05
N LEU A 86 -23.68 36.05 -2.11
CA LEU A 86 -23.79 37.49 -2.32
C LEU A 86 -25.21 37.92 -2.72
N ASN A 87 -25.81 37.22 -3.69
CA ASN A 87 -27.11 37.58 -4.27
C ASN A 87 -28.30 37.00 -3.50
N ARG A 88 -28.06 36.11 -2.53
CA ARG A 88 -29.08 35.51 -1.65
C ARG A 88 -30.17 34.76 -2.43
N ARG A 89 -29.82 34.21 -3.58
CA ARG A 89 -30.75 33.53 -4.49
C ARG A 89 -30.25 32.12 -4.80
N LEU A 90 -31.20 31.18 -4.85
CA LEU A 90 -30.95 29.83 -5.35
C LEU A 90 -30.62 29.91 -6.85
N VAL A 91 -29.67 29.09 -7.28
CA VAL A 91 -29.27 28.94 -8.68
C VAL A 91 -29.29 27.47 -9.06
N ASN A 92 -29.91 27.17 -10.20
CA ASN A 92 -29.96 25.83 -10.79
C ASN A 92 -29.44 25.91 -12.23
N ILE A 93 -28.14 25.64 -12.41
CA ILE A 93 -27.46 25.69 -13.70
C ILE A 93 -27.48 24.28 -14.33
N ARG A 94 -27.96 24.21 -15.57
CA ARG A 94 -28.12 22.96 -16.34
C ARG A 94 -26.82 22.52 -17.00
N ASP A 95 -26.02 23.46 -17.52
CA ASP A 95 -24.66 23.22 -18.01
C ASP A 95 -23.72 24.37 -17.63
N VAL A 96 -22.79 24.14 -16.71
CA VAL A 96 -21.79 25.13 -16.28
C VAL A 96 -20.76 25.48 -17.37
N TYR A 97 -20.75 24.76 -18.50
CA TYR A 97 -19.94 25.10 -19.67
C TYR A 97 -20.72 25.89 -20.73
N ASP A 98 -22.04 26.01 -20.60
CA ASP A 98 -22.89 26.88 -21.42
C ASP A 98 -22.73 28.34 -20.98
N VAL A 99 -22.08 29.13 -21.83
CA VAL A 99 -21.76 30.54 -21.54
C VAL A 99 -23.02 31.41 -21.62
N ASP A 100 -24.00 31.06 -22.44
CA ASP A 100 -25.23 31.83 -22.59
C ASP A 100 -26.14 31.62 -21.36
N GLU A 101 -26.19 30.39 -20.82
CA GLU A 101 -26.88 30.10 -19.57
C GLU A 101 -26.25 30.88 -18.39
N LEU A 102 -24.93 30.85 -18.25
CA LEU A 102 -24.22 31.57 -17.19
C LEU A 102 -24.40 33.10 -17.28
N ASN A 103 -24.43 33.65 -18.50
CA ASN A 103 -24.66 35.08 -18.75
C ASN A 103 -26.13 35.50 -18.64
N SER A 104 -27.07 34.55 -18.63
CA SER A 104 -28.50 34.85 -18.45
C SER A 104 -28.86 35.25 -17.01
N HIS A 105 -27.96 34.99 -16.06
CA HIS A 105 -28.07 35.45 -14.68
C HIS A 105 -27.62 36.92 -14.54
N ASP A 106 -28.27 37.67 -13.64
CA ASP A 106 -27.92 39.07 -13.34
C ASP A 106 -27.50 39.21 -11.85
N PRO A 107 -26.22 39.52 -11.56
CA PRO A 107 -25.10 39.60 -12.50
C PRO A 107 -24.72 38.21 -13.08
N PRO A 108 -23.89 38.13 -14.14
CA PRO A 108 -23.45 36.85 -14.70
C PRO A 108 -22.77 35.95 -13.67
N VAL A 109 -23.02 34.65 -13.76
CA VAL A 109 -22.42 33.66 -12.85
C VAL A 109 -21.13 33.12 -13.46
N TYR A 110 -20.06 33.03 -12.67
CA TYR A 110 -18.79 32.46 -13.12
C TYR A 110 -18.56 31.04 -12.59
N PHE A 111 -18.17 30.12 -13.49
CA PHE A 111 -17.72 28.77 -13.13
C PHE A 111 -16.21 28.59 -13.33
N PHE A 112 -15.50 28.26 -12.25
CA PHE A 112 -14.05 28.11 -12.25
C PHE A 112 -13.58 26.74 -12.77
N ARG A 113 -13.29 26.66 -14.07
CA ARG A 113 -12.95 25.43 -14.81
C ARG A 113 -11.62 24.76 -14.42
N ALA A 114 -10.75 25.44 -13.67
CA ALA A 114 -9.42 24.91 -13.34
C ALA A 114 -9.48 23.67 -12.44
N VAL A 115 -10.51 23.57 -11.60
CA VAL A 115 -10.73 22.43 -10.68
C VAL A 115 -11.10 21.16 -11.45
N ASP A 116 -11.95 21.28 -12.48
CA ASP A 116 -12.30 20.15 -13.35
C ASP A 116 -11.07 19.64 -14.12
N ARG A 117 -10.21 20.55 -14.62
CA ARG A 117 -8.98 20.21 -15.34
C ARG A 117 -7.95 19.49 -14.47
N SER A 118 -7.80 19.90 -13.20
CA SER A 118 -6.80 19.31 -12.29
C SER A 118 -7.26 17.98 -11.70
N THR A 119 -8.56 17.79 -11.50
CA THR A 119 -9.13 16.58 -10.88
C THR A 119 -9.54 15.52 -11.89
N GLY A 120 -9.70 15.88 -13.18
CA GLY A 120 -10.26 15.00 -14.20
C GLY A 120 -11.76 14.74 -14.04
N TYR A 121 -12.40 15.39 -13.06
CA TYR A 121 -13.84 15.33 -12.82
C TYR A 121 -14.54 16.41 -13.65
N ARG A 122 -15.62 16.07 -14.35
CA ARG A 122 -16.38 17.03 -15.17
C ARG A 122 -17.68 17.43 -14.48
N THR A 123 -17.74 18.68 -14.03
CA THR A 123 -18.96 19.33 -13.56
C THR A 123 -19.82 19.69 -14.77
N ARG A 124 -21.07 19.21 -14.78
CA ARG A 124 -22.07 19.51 -15.80
C ARG A 124 -23.11 20.47 -15.24
N GLN A 125 -23.76 20.10 -14.15
CA GLN A 125 -24.87 20.87 -13.57
C GLN A 125 -24.65 21.13 -12.09
N VAL A 126 -25.13 22.27 -11.61
CA VAL A 126 -24.95 22.73 -10.23
C VAL A 126 -26.26 23.30 -9.70
N LEU A 127 -26.71 22.78 -8.56
CA LEU A 127 -27.81 23.34 -7.78
C LEU A 127 -27.24 23.90 -6.47
N ALA A 128 -27.35 25.21 -6.26
CA ALA A 128 -26.78 25.89 -5.10
C ALA A 128 -27.81 26.81 -4.43
N ALA A 129 -27.89 26.75 -3.10
CA ALA A 129 -28.87 27.49 -2.31
C ALA A 129 -28.25 28.13 -1.05
N PRO A 130 -28.67 29.35 -0.68
CA PRO A 130 -28.17 30.03 0.51
C PRO A 130 -28.80 29.45 1.80
N VAL A 131 -28.02 29.37 2.86
CA VAL A 131 -28.44 29.01 4.21
C VAL A 131 -28.66 30.29 4.99
N PHE A 132 -29.91 30.57 5.39
CA PHE A 132 -30.28 31.80 6.09
C PHE A 132 -30.27 31.66 7.61
N ASP A 133 -29.88 32.72 8.33
CA ASP A 133 -29.95 32.80 9.79
C ASP A 133 -31.37 33.09 10.30
N GLY A 134 -32.31 32.19 10.00
CA GLY A 134 -33.71 32.32 10.40
C GLY A 134 -34.61 32.59 9.22
N ALA A 135 -35.93 32.41 9.44
CA ALA A 135 -36.92 32.63 8.38
C ALA A 135 -37.02 34.11 7.98
N ASP A 136 -36.67 35.04 8.89
CA ASP A 136 -36.98 36.47 8.76
C ASP A 136 -35.75 37.41 8.70
N SER A 137 -34.53 36.92 8.96
CA SER A 137 -33.32 37.79 9.05
C SER A 137 -32.75 38.18 7.68
N GLY A 138 -33.00 37.37 6.65
CA GLY A 138 -32.42 37.55 5.30
C GLY A 138 -30.89 37.49 5.25
N GLU A 139 -30.24 37.06 6.34
CA GLU A 139 -28.78 36.97 6.46
C GLU A 139 -28.26 35.59 6.08
N VAL A 140 -27.23 35.51 5.23
CA VAL A 140 -26.64 34.25 4.78
C VAL A 140 -25.52 33.82 5.74
N ILE A 141 -25.66 32.63 6.33
CA ILE A 141 -24.65 32.00 7.22
C ILE A 141 -23.92 30.83 6.56
N GLY A 142 -24.34 30.44 5.36
CA GLY A 142 -23.67 29.39 4.59
C GLY A 142 -24.29 29.17 3.21
N VAL A 143 -23.76 28.21 2.46
CA VAL A 143 -24.26 27.81 1.14
C VAL A 143 -24.20 26.30 1.01
N ALA A 144 -25.26 25.67 0.51
CA ALA A 144 -25.26 24.26 0.11
C ALA A 144 -25.18 24.18 -1.42
N GLN A 145 -24.25 23.39 -1.94
CA GLN A 145 -24.01 23.21 -3.37
C GLN A 145 -23.98 21.73 -3.72
N LEU A 146 -24.91 21.30 -4.58
CA LEU A 146 -25.01 19.96 -5.16
C LEU A 146 -24.46 19.99 -6.59
N ILE A 147 -23.71 18.97 -6.96
CA ILE A 147 -23.00 18.89 -8.23
C ILE A 147 -23.30 17.56 -8.91
N ASN A 148 -23.74 17.63 -10.17
CA ASN A 148 -24.12 16.51 -11.03
C ASN A 148 -25.23 15.62 -10.45
N THR A 149 -26.15 15.18 -11.28
CA THR A 149 -27.08 14.10 -10.90
C THR A 149 -26.53 12.79 -11.40
N LEU A 150 -26.85 11.70 -10.71
CA LEU A 150 -26.49 10.35 -11.12
C LEU A 150 -27.12 9.95 -12.47
N SER A 151 -28.28 10.54 -12.81
CA SER A 151 -28.96 10.31 -14.10
C SER A 151 -28.33 11.08 -15.27
N GLY A 152 -27.51 12.09 -14.99
CA GLY A 152 -26.93 12.98 -16.00
C GLY A 152 -27.87 14.04 -16.57
N ASN A 153 -29.13 14.11 -16.12
CA ASN A 153 -30.11 15.15 -16.51
C ASN A 153 -30.12 16.32 -15.50
N PRO A 154 -30.46 17.57 -15.90
CA PRO A 154 -30.52 18.71 -14.99
C PRO A 154 -31.39 18.50 -13.74
N PHE A 155 -31.03 19.15 -12.63
CA PHE A 155 -31.82 19.10 -11.40
C PHE A 155 -33.25 19.60 -11.66
N GLN A 156 -34.23 18.78 -11.31
CA GLN A 156 -35.65 19.12 -11.48
C GLN A 156 -36.11 20.17 -10.46
N LYS A 157 -37.21 20.88 -10.75
CA LYS A 157 -37.81 21.86 -9.82
C LYS A 157 -38.11 21.29 -8.43
N SER A 158 -38.46 20.00 -8.34
CA SER A 158 -38.68 19.34 -7.05
C SER A 158 -37.42 19.28 -6.17
N ALA A 159 -36.23 19.30 -6.78
CA ALA A 159 -34.96 19.37 -6.05
C ALA A 159 -34.69 20.79 -5.50
N GLU A 160 -35.17 21.84 -6.17
CA GLU A 160 -35.07 23.22 -5.68
C GLU A 160 -35.86 23.41 -4.38
N GLU A 161 -37.08 22.86 -4.31
CA GLU A 161 -37.90 22.91 -3.09
C GLU A 161 -37.24 22.14 -1.93
N ARG A 162 -36.70 20.94 -2.22
CA ARG A 162 -36.01 20.11 -1.23
C ARG A 162 -34.70 20.75 -0.72
N VAL A 163 -33.91 21.38 -1.59
CA VAL A 163 -32.63 21.98 -1.16
C VAL A 163 -32.88 23.18 -0.24
N VAL A 164 -33.97 23.92 -0.44
CA VAL A 164 -34.39 24.99 0.48
C VAL A 164 -34.75 24.43 1.86
N GLU A 165 -35.43 23.27 1.92
CA GLU A 165 -35.73 22.60 3.19
C GLU A 165 -34.45 22.09 3.88
N LEU A 166 -33.51 21.54 3.12
CA LEU A 166 -32.19 21.17 3.62
C LEU A 166 -31.44 22.38 4.20
N CYS A 167 -31.44 23.53 3.51
CA CYS A 167 -30.83 24.76 4.00
C CYS A 167 -31.43 25.22 5.33
N LYS A 168 -32.74 25.05 5.56
CA LYS A 168 -33.37 25.33 6.86
C LYS A 168 -32.86 24.38 7.96
N ALA A 169 -32.63 23.10 7.63
CA ALA A 169 -32.05 22.14 8.56
C ALA A 169 -30.59 22.48 8.93
N LEU A 170 -29.79 22.88 7.93
CA LEU A 170 -28.39 23.31 8.12
C LEU A 170 -28.30 24.55 9.01
N ALA A 171 -29.21 25.52 8.83
CA ALA A 171 -29.25 26.73 9.64
C ALA A 171 -29.43 26.44 11.14
N ALA A 172 -30.23 25.44 11.49
CA ALA A 172 -30.43 25.04 12.89
C ALA A 172 -29.15 24.47 13.52
N GLY A 173 -28.35 23.70 12.76
CA GLY A 173 -27.06 23.18 13.21
C GLY A 173 -26.00 24.29 13.37
N PHE A 174 -25.98 25.28 12.47
CA PHE A 174 -25.01 26.38 12.52
C PHE A 174 -25.22 27.36 13.68
N ARG A 175 -26.44 27.44 14.26
CA ARG A 175 -26.76 28.35 15.37
C ARG A 175 -26.30 27.87 16.74
N GLN A 176 -25.97 26.59 16.90
CA GLN A 176 -25.52 26.12 18.20
C GLN A 176 -24.16 26.77 18.53
N PRO A 177 -24.05 27.53 19.64
CA PRO A 177 -22.76 28.05 20.06
C PRO A 177 -21.88 26.84 20.37
N GLN A 178 -20.75 26.71 19.66
CA GLN A 178 -19.69 25.80 20.08
C GLN A 178 -19.36 26.16 21.52
N LYS A 179 -19.76 25.32 22.48
CA LYS A 179 -19.33 25.48 23.86
C LYS A 179 -17.82 25.34 23.84
N THR A 180 -17.14 26.49 23.83
CA THR A 180 -15.72 26.60 24.14
C THR A 180 -15.57 25.94 25.49
N ARG A 181 -14.96 24.76 25.49
CA ARG A 181 -14.67 24.05 26.72
C ARG A 181 -13.73 24.98 27.48
N GLN A 182 -14.18 25.49 28.63
CA GLN A 182 -13.27 26.16 29.56
C GLN A 182 -12.09 25.21 29.79
N LEU A 183 -10.85 25.71 29.59
CA LEU A 183 -9.61 24.96 29.78
C LEU A 183 -9.61 24.27 31.15
N GLY A 184 -9.99 23.00 31.15
CA GLY A 184 -9.73 22.07 32.23
C GLY A 184 -8.31 21.56 32.07
N THR A 185 -7.50 21.73 33.11
CA THR A 185 -6.05 21.44 33.24
C THR A 185 -5.11 22.31 32.39
N LYS A 186 -4.31 23.14 33.07
CA LYS A 186 -3.19 23.87 32.46
C LYS A 186 -2.24 22.86 31.82
N THR A 187 -1.98 22.97 30.52
CA THR A 187 -1.01 22.11 29.83
C THR A 187 0.35 22.81 29.77
N LYS A 188 1.42 22.03 29.62
CA LYS A 188 2.78 22.57 29.45
C LYS A 188 2.97 23.40 28.17
N TYR A 189 1.97 23.45 27.29
CA TYR A 189 1.96 24.20 26.04
C TYR A 189 1.10 25.48 26.12
N ASP A 190 0.45 25.76 27.25
CA ASP A 190 -0.41 26.95 27.41
C ASP A 190 0.38 28.26 27.23
N HIS A 191 1.67 28.25 27.53
CA HIS A 191 2.54 29.40 27.31
C HIS A 191 2.70 29.75 25.81
N LEU A 192 2.47 28.81 24.88
CA LEU A 192 2.38 29.14 23.46
C LEU A 192 1.16 30.01 23.14
N VAL A 193 0.06 29.84 23.89
CA VAL A 193 -1.15 30.65 23.75
C VAL A 193 -0.98 32.01 24.42
N ILE A 194 -0.42 32.02 25.63
CA ILE A 194 -0.14 33.26 26.38
C ILE A 194 0.82 34.17 25.62
N ASP A 195 1.83 33.58 24.97
CA ASP A 195 2.82 34.33 24.18
C ASP A 195 2.34 34.65 22.75
N GLY A 196 1.10 34.28 22.38
CA GLY A 196 0.50 34.58 21.08
C GLY A 196 1.09 33.81 19.90
N VAL A 197 1.80 32.71 20.16
CA VAL A 197 2.39 31.85 19.11
C VAL A 197 1.32 31.03 18.41
N ILE A 198 0.31 30.57 19.16
CA ILE A 198 -0.88 29.87 18.66
C ILE A 198 -2.11 30.35 19.43
N THR A 199 -3.29 30.15 18.88
CA THR A 199 -4.57 30.41 19.55
C THR A 199 -4.98 29.24 20.45
N ALA A 200 -5.88 29.49 21.40
CA ALA A 200 -6.45 28.43 22.23
C ALA A 200 -7.16 27.35 21.40
N ALA A 201 -7.83 27.73 20.31
CA ALA A 201 -8.50 26.81 19.40
C ALA A 201 -7.50 25.92 18.64
N GLU A 202 -6.37 26.47 18.22
CA GLU A 202 -5.29 25.71 17.57
C GLU A 202 -4.63 24.72 18.52
N LEU A 203 -4.44 25.10 19.80
CA LEU A 203 -3.93 24.17 20.81
C LEU A 203 -4.90 23.01 21.07
N GLU A 204 -6.21 23.27 21.16
CA GLU A 204 -7.22 22.22 21.29
C GLU A 204 -7.30 21.31 20.06
N LEU A 205 -7.17 21.87 18.86
CA LEU A 205 -7.08 21.11 17.62
C LEU A 205 -5.85 20.20 17.63
N ALA A 206 -4.68 20.72 18.03
CA ALA A 206 -3.46 19.95 18.13
C ALA A 206 -3.58 18.78 19.11
N ILE A 207 -4.21 18.99 20.28
CA ILE A 207 -4.49 17.92 21.26
C ILE A 207 -5.40 16.84 20.66
N ARG A 208 -6.46 17.23 19.94
CA ARG A 208 -7.40 16.28 19.31
C ARG A 208 -6.73 15.47 18.21
N LEU A 209 -5.97 16.13 17.33
CA LEU A 209 -5.22 15.47 16.25
C LEU A 209 -4.16 14.51 16.80
N ALA A 210 -3.43 14.90 17.84
CA ALA A 210 -2.45 14.05 18.50
C ALA A 210 -3.09 12.78 19.06
N ARG A 211 -4.24 12.91 19.75
CA ARG A 211 -5.01 11.76 20.27
C ARG A 211 -5.59 10.87 19.17
N GLY A 212 -6.17 11.46 18.13
CA GLY A 212 -6.78 10.71 17.03
C GLY A 212 -5.77 9.95 16.17
N ARG A 213 -4.56 10.49 16.01
CA ARG A 213 -3.46 9.85 15.25
C ARG A 213 -2.55 8.97 16.12
N GLY A 214 -2.68 9.03 17.45
CA GLY A 214 -1.78 8.33 18.38
C GLY A 214 -0.32 8.85 18.34
N VAL A 215 -0.12 10.13 18.01
CA VAL A 215 1.20 10.77 17.89
C VAL A 215 1.43 11.81 18.99
N ASN A 216 2.68 12.25 19.16
CA ASN A 216 3.02 13.28 20.14
C ASN A 216 2.47 14.65 19.71
N ILE A 217 1.94 15.43 20.65
CA ILE A 217 1.39 16.76 20.39
C ILE A 217 2.43 17.74 19.81
N GLU A 218 3.70 17.66 20.22
CA GLU A 218 4.76 18.51 19.65
C GLU A 218 4.94 18.25 18.15
N GLN A 219 4.74 17.01 17.70
CA GLN A 219 4.81 16.71 16.28
C GLN A 219 3.69 17.42 15.50
N VAL A 220 2.47 17.43 16.05
CA VAL A 220 1.33 18.14 15.44
C VAL A 220 1.54 19.65 15.47
N LEU A 221 2.04 20.20 16.59
CA LEU A 221 2.35 21.63 16.73
C LEU A 221 3.40 22.08 15.69
N LYS A 222 4.37 21.22 15.37
CA LYS A 222 5.43 21.53 14.39
C LYS A 222 4.97 21.33 12.95
N ASP A 223 4.37 20.19 12.65
CA ASP A 223 4.05 19.79 11.26
C ASP A 223 2.84 20.58 10.71
N GLU A 224 1.79 20.75 11.53
CA GLU A 224 0.52 21.36 11.09
C GLU A 224 0.46 22.86 11.42
N LEU A 225 0.95 23.24 12.60
CA LEU A 225 0.88 24.63 13.11
C LEU A 225 2.20 25.40 12.99
N LYS A 226 3.25 24.78 12.43
CA LYS A 226 4.56 25.40 12.15
C LYS A 226 5.21 26.08 13.36
N VAL A 227 4.93 25.60 14.58
CA VAL A 227 5.57 26.09 15.80
C VAL A 227 7.05 25.71 15.79
N THR A 228 7.93 26.66 16.09
CA THR A 228 9.39 26.41 16.10
C THR A 228 9.85 25.72 17.39
N ASP A 229 10.97 24.99 17.34
CA ASP A 229 11.59 24.38 18.53
C ASP A 229 11.91 25.42 19.62
N SER A 230 12.38 26.60 19.20
CA SER A 230 12.66 27.71 20.11
C SER A 230 11.41 28.19 20.86
N ALA A 231 10.27 28.33 20.16
CA ALA A 231 9.01 28.70 20.79
C ALA A 231 8.52 27.61 21.77
N LEU A 232 8.65 26.34 21.39
CA LEU A 232 8.32 25.20 22.27
C LEU A 232 9.20 25.17 23.51
N GLY A 233 10.51 25.27 23.34
CA GLY A 233 11.49 25.26 24.42
C GLY A 233 11.29 26.41 25.41
N LEU A 234 10.99 27.62 24.92
CA LEU A 234 10.66 28.77 25.76
C LEU A 234 9.35 28.57 26.54
N ALA A 235 8.32 28.01 25.90
CA ALA A 235 7.07 27.67 26.59
C ALA A 235 7.28 26.63 27.70
N LEU A 236 8.07 25.59 27.44
CA LEU A 236 8.45 24.57 28.42
C LEU A 236 9.28 25.15 29.56
N SER A 237 10.20 26.08 29.26
CA SER A 237 11.02 26.79 30.26
C SER A 237 10.16 27.60 31.23
N LYS A 238 9.17 28.34 30.70
CA LYS A 238 8.21 29.09 31.53
C LYS A 238 7.34 28.17 32.39
N PHE A 239 6.91 27.03 31.84
CA PHE A 239 6.08 26.06 32.55
C PHE A 239 6.84 25.37 33.71
N PHE A 240 8.04 24.87 33.46
CA PHE A 240 8.83 24.12 34.45
C PHE A 240 9.72 25.01 35.34
N GLY A 241 9.88 26.29 35.02
CA GLY A 241 10.76 27.21 35.75
C GLY A 241 12.24 26.86 35.63
N LEU A 242 12.64 26.16 34.56
CA LEU A 242 14.01 25.73 34.30
C LEU A 242 14.54 26.31 32.98
N PRO A 243 15.84 26.61 32.86
CA PRO A 243 16.35 27.21 31.64
C PRO A 243 16.22 26.27 30.44
N TYR A 244 15.90 26.88 29.29
CA TYR A 244 15.83 26.20 28.00
C TYR A 244 17.23 25.99 27.43
N GLU A 245 17.51 24.76 26.96
CA GLU A 245 18.74 24.38 26.28
C GLU A 245 18.43 23.96 24.84
N PRO A 246 18.77 24.78 23.83
CA PRO A 246 18.54 24.43 22.43
C PRO A 246 19.49 23.35 21.94
N PHE A 247 19.13 22.68 20.85
CA PHE A 247 20.06 21.79 20.15
C PHE A 247 21.25 22.57 19.58
N ASP A 248 22.46 22.06 19.83
CA ASP A 248 23.73 22.63 19.36
C ASP A 248 24.51 21.57 18.57
N PRO A 249 24.66 21.73 17.24
CA PRO A 249 25.36 20.77 16.39
C PRO A 249 26.87 20.76 16.58
N ASP A 250 27.46 21.84 17.10
CA ASP A 250 28.90 21.97 17.31
C ASP A 250 29.32 21.53 18.73
N ARG A 251 28.34 21.07 19.52
CA ARG A 251 28.57 20.64 20.89
C ARG A 251 29.52 19.44 20.95
N ALA A 252 30.59 19.60 21.71
CA ALA A 252 31.53 18.52 21.99
C ALA A 252 30.87 17.40 22.80
N LYS A 253 31.07 16.16 22.36
CA LYS A 253 30.51 14.96 23.01
C LYS A 253 31.20 14.70 24.36
N PRO A 254 30.47 14.69 25.49
CA PRO A 254 31.04 14.42 26.81
C PRO A 254 31.26 12.91 27.02
N THR A 255 32.29 12.35 26.39
CA THR A 255 32.60 10.90 26.37
C THR A 255 32.69 10.28 27.77
N ALA A 256 33.26 10.98 28.74
CA ALA A 256 33.38 10.52 30.12
C ALA A 256 32.02 10.30 30.82
N LEU A 257 31.01 11.14 30.53
CA LEU A 257 29.67 11.03 31.11
C LEU A 257 28.83 9.98 30.37
N LEU A 258 29.00 9.87 29.06
CA LEU A 258 28.23 8.94 28.22
C LEU A 258 28.66 7.48 28.34
N ARG A 259 29.87 7.19 28.85
CA ARG A 259 30.40 5.81 29.00
C ARG A 259 29.46 4.86 29.76
N LYS A 260 28.66 5.39 30.70
CA LYS A 260 27.72 4.60 31.52
C LYS A 260 26.30 4.54 30.95
N LEU A 261 26.03 5.24 29.85
CA LEU A 261 24.68 5.43 29.32
C LEU A 261 24.57 4.86 27.90
N LYS A 262 23.73 3.83 27.73
CA LYS A 262 23.41 3.27 26.40
C LYS A 262 22.32 4.12 25.72
N ARG A 263 22.35 4.23 24.38
CA ARG A 263 21.35 4.99 23.58
C ARG A 263 19.91 4.59 23.89
N THR A 264 19.63 3.29 23.96
CA THR A 264 18.29 2.76 24.26
C THR A 264 17.79 3.18 25.64
N PHE A 265 18.68 3.21 26.63
CA PHE A 265 18.36 3.67 27.98
C PHE A 265 18.02 5.16 28.00
N VAL A 266 18.87 6.00 27.40
CA VAL A 266 18.65 7.45 27.29
C VAL A 266 17.33 7.78 26.56
N ALA A 267 17.07 7.13 25.42
CA ALA A 267 15.83 7.33 24.66
C ALA A 267 14.58 6.94 25.47
N SER A 268 14.66 5.87 26.27
CA SER A 268 13.55 5.42 27.12
C SER A 268 13.30 6.32 28.34
N GLN A 269 14.36 6.89 28.91
CA GLN A 269 14.28 7.68 30.15
C GLN A 269 14.18 9.19 29.90
N ALA A 270 14.37 9.65 28.66
CA ALA A 270 14.23 11.04 28.22
C ALA A 270 15.07 12.06 29.00
N TRP A 271 16.30 11.69 29.40
CA TRP A 271 17.29 12.60 29.97
C TRP A 271 18.71 12.25 29.50
N LEU A 272 19.60 13.25 29.43
CA LEU A 272 20.97 13.10 28.94
C LEU A 272 21.93 14.15 29.55
N PRO A 273 23.13 13.76 30.05
CA PRO A 273 24.15 14.73 30.42
C PRO A 273 24.86 15.31 29.20
N ILE A 274 24.95 16.64 29.14
CA ILE A 274 25.49 17.37 27.97
C ILE A 274 26.82 18.07 28.25
N ALA A 275 27.09 18.41 29.50
CA ALA A 275 28.31 19.07 29.92
C ALA A 275 28.53 18.88 31.43
N GLU A 276 29.73 19.20 31.89
CA GLU A 276 30.05 19.39 33.31
C GLU A 276 30.65 20.79 33.44
N ASP A 277 29.97 21.67 34.17
CA ASP A 277 30.36 23.07 34.41
C ASP A 277 30.57 23.34 35.92
N ASP A 278 30.89 24.58 36.29
CA ASP A 278 31.10 25.00 37.68
C ASP A 278 29.85 24.84 38.56
N GLN A 279 28.65 24.70 37.97
CA GLN A 279 27.39 24.45 38.67
C GLN A 279 27.05 22.95 38.81
N GLY A 280 27.78 22.09 38.09
CA GLY A 280 27.69 20.64 38.16
C GLY A 280 27.47 20.00 36.79
N MET A 281 26.86 18.81 36.78
CA MET A 281 26.55 18.09 35.55
C MET A 281 25.26 18.64 34.94
N VAL A 282 25.34 19.23 33.75
CA VAL A 282 24.20 19.78 33.03
C VAL A 282 23.42 18.63 32.39
N ILE A 283 22.14 18.51 32.74
CA ILE A 283 21.23 17.47 32.28
C ILE A 283 20.12 18.10 31.46
N VAL A 284 20.00 17.69 30.20
CA VAL A 284 18.88 18.06 29.34
C VAL A 284 17.79 16.99 29.41
N THR A 285 16.51 17.40 29.46
CA THR A 285 15.36 16.48 29.52
C THR A 285 14.09 17.13 28.96
N THR A 286 13.16 16.28 28.50
CA THR A 286 11.83 16.71 28.01
C THR A 286 10.78 16.79 29.13
N ASP A 287 11.07 16.23 30.31
CA ASP A 287 10.22 16.25 31.49
C ASP A 287 11.05 16.21 32.80
N PRO A 288 11.43 17.39 33.33
CA PRO A 288 12.26 17.51 34.52
C PRO A 288 11.62 16.92 35.78
N GLU A 289 10.32 17.09 35.98
CA GLU A 289 9.63 16.63 37.19
C GLU A 289 9.69 15.11 37.31
N ARG A 290 9.48 14.41 36.19
CA ARG A 290 9.61 12.95 36.12
C ARG A 290 11.03 12.48 36.42
N VAL A 291 12.04 13.16 35.85
CA VAL A 291 13.44 12.76 36.02
C VAL A 291 13.93 13.02 37.45
N ILE A 292 13.58 14.17 38.03
CA ILE A 292 13.93 14.54 39.40
C ILE A 292 13.28 13.58 40.41
N SER A 293 11.98 13.32 40.25
CA SER A 293 11.23 12.43 41.15
C SER A 293 11.71 10.98 41.12
N SER A 294 12.13 10.48 39.95
CA SER A 294 12.66 9.11 39.79
C SER A 294 14.01 8.89 40.49
N ARG A 295 14.75 9.96 40.82
CA ARG A 295 16.13 9.92 41.35
C ARG A 295 17.13 9.15 40.48
N ILE A 296 16.78 8.83 39.23
CA ILE A 296 17.57 7.97 38.34
C ILE A 296 18.95 8.57 38.02
N VAL A 297 19.03 9.90 37.88
CA VAL A 297 20.29 10.62 37.62
C VAL A 297 21.26 10.43 38.79
N SER A 298 20.77 10.55 40.03
CA SER A 298 21.58 10.36 41.24
C SER A 298 22.03 8.91 41.45
N GLN A 299 21.27 7.93 40.94
CA GLN A 299 21.66 6.52 40.96
C GLN A 299 22.78 6.22 39.95
N VAL A 300 22.68 6.78 38.73
CA VAL A 300 23.69 6.57 37.67
C VAL A 300 24.99 7.34 37.95
N PHE A 301 24.88 8.55 38.53
CA PHE A 301 26.00 9.41 38.90
C PHE A 301 25.97 9.76 40.41
N PRO A 302 26.39 8.83 41.28
CA PRO A 302 26.47 9.10 42.72
C PRO A 302 27.44 10.24 43.02
N ARG A 303 27.07 11.14 43.94
CA ARG A 303 27.90 12.26 44.45
C ARG A 303 28.20 13.39 43.45
N LYS A 304 27.51 13.48 42.31
CA LYS A 304 27.56 14.64 41.41
C LYS A 304 26.29 15.49 41.54
N LYS A 305 26.43 16.81 41.58
CA LYS A 305 25.29 17.75 41.56
C LYS A 305 24.78 17.89 40.13
N ALA A 306 23.47 17.74 39.91
CA ALA A 306 22.85 17.85 38.58
C ALA A 306 22.16 19.22 38.41
N ALA A 307 22.42 19.89 37.29
CA ALA A 307 21.74 21.11 36.88
C ALA A 307 20.80 20.77 35.70
N TYR A 308 19.49 20.86 35.92
CA TYR A 308 18.49 20.48 34.92
C TYR A 308 18.18 21.62 33.95
N ARG A 309 17.96 21.24 32.69
CA ARG A 309 17.56 22.10 31.58
C ARG A 309 16.47 21.42 30.76
N VAL A 310 15.58 22.20 30.17
CA VAL A 310 14.47 21.70 29.33
C VAL A 310 14.75 21.89 27.85
N CYS A 311 14.27 20.96 27.01
CA CYS A 311 14.24 21.11 25.56
C CYS A 311 13.00 20.42 24.96
N SER A 312 12.75 20.64 23.67
CA SER A 312 11.67 19.93 22.96
C SER A 312 12.02 18.45 22.72
N ASN A 313 11.02 17.61 22.40
CA ASN A 313 11.28 16.20 22.07
C ASN A 313 12.16 16.04 20.83
N SER A 314 12.00 16.92 19.84
CA SER A 314 12.83 16.94 18.63
C SER A 314 14.27 17.32 18.91
N GLU A 315 14.51 18.32 19.75
CA GLU A 315 15.86 18.74 20.13
C GLU A 315 16.54 17.73 21.04
N PHE A 316 15.79 17.07 21.92
CA PHE A 316 16.28 15.95 22.70
C PHE A 316 16.72 14.81 21.77
N ALA A 317 15.87 14.43 20.82
CA ALA A 317 16.19 13.39 19.84
C ALA A 317 17.42 13.78 18.99
N ALA A 318 17.53 15.04 18.57
CA ALA A 318 18.69 15.55 17.82
C ALA A 318 19.98 15.50 18.66
N THR A 319 19.92 15.87 19.94
CA THR A 319 21.07 15.79 20.87
C THR A 319 21.50 14.34 21.10
N VAL A 320 20.54 13.43 21.30
CA VAL A 320 20.81 11.99 21.42
C VAL A 320 21.42 11.46 20.14
N GLU A 321 20.88 11.82 18.98
CA GLU A 321 21.40 11.38 17.68
C GLU A 321 22.79 11.94 17.41
N HIS A 322 23.10 13.16 17.85
CA HIS A 322 24.43 13.77 17.73
C HIS A 322 25.47 13.09 18.62
N PHE A 323 25.14 12.83 19.90
CA PHE A 323 26.08 12.21 20.84
C PHE A 323 26.24 10.69 20.64
N TYR A 324 25.16 10.01 20.28
CA TYR A 324 25.17 8.59 19.94
C TYR A 324 25.29 8.35 18.44
N ARG A 325 25.56 9.40 17.67
CA ARG A 325 25.94 9.28 16.27
C ARG A 325 27.04 8.25 16.22
N LEU A 326 26.78 7.16 15.50
CA LEU A 326 27.82 6.25 15.09
C LEU A 326 28.90 7.13 14.46
N GLU A 327 30.13 7.06 14.94
CA GLU A 327 31.25 7.50 14.12
C GLU A 327 31.21 6.66 12.84
N GLY A 328 30.62 7.27 11.83
CA GLY A 328 29.96 6.60 10.74
C GLY A 328 29.29 7.66 9.90
N ALA A 329 30.09 8.33 9.07
CA ALA A 329 29.64 8.73 7.75
C ALA A 329 28.80 7.60 7.09
N PRO A 330 28.02 7.85 6.03
CA PRO A 330 27.65 6.76 5.14
C PRO A 330 28.95 6.21 4.55
N ALA A 331 29.60 5.30 5.28
CA ALA A 331 30.60 4.42 4.73
C ALA A 331 29.82 3.65 3.67
N SER A 332 30.18 3.86 2.40
CA SER A 332 29.76 2.95 1.35
C SER A 332 30.11 1.53 1.82
N VAL A 333 29.38 0.51 1.33
CA VAL A 333 29.73 -0.87 1.66
C VAL A 333 31.22 -1.14 1.39
N ASP A 334 31.79 -0.53 0.34
CA ASP A 334 33.23 -0.57 0.05
C ASP A 334 34.10 0.03 1.16
N THR A 335 33.65 1.08 1.84
CA THR A 335 34.36 1.71 2.96
C THR A 335 34.32 0.82 4.20
N ILE A 336 33.20 0.13 4.46
CA ILE A 336 33.09 -0.87 5.55
C ILE A 336 34.01 -2.07 5.26
N ILE A 337 33.98 -2.57 4.03
CA ILE A 337 34.85 -3.67 3.58
C ILE A 337 36.34 -3.28 3.71
N LYS A 338 36.71 -2.06 3.31
CA LYS A 338 38.10 -1.57 3.44
C LYS A 338 38.57 -1.50 4.90
N ARG A 339 37.69 -1.11 5.84
CA ARG A 339 37.99 -1.13 7.28
C ARG A 339 38.21 -2.55 7.78
N MET A 340 37.42 -3.51 7.30
CA MET A 340 37.57 -4.93 7.65
C MET A 340 38.88 -5.53 7.09
N ASP A 341 39.31 -5.12 5.88
CA ASP A 341 40.57 -5.58 5.28
C ASP A 341 41.81 -5.03 6.02
N GLN A 342 41.78 -3.78 6.50
CA GLN A 342 42.91 -3.14 7.20
C GLN A 342 43.28 -3.85 8.51
N ASP A 343 42.30 -4.44 9.21
CA ASP A 343 42.52 -5.23 10.43
C ASP A 343 43.27 -6.55 10.20
N THR A 344 43.40 -7.00 8.95
CA THR A 344 44.05 -8.28 8.62
C THR A 344 45.51 -8.16 8.15
N SER A 345 46.02 -6.95 7.89
CA SER A 345 47.30 -6.74 7.18
C SER A 345 48.52 -6.30 8.01
N GLU A 346 48.43 -6.04 9.32
CA GLU A 346 49.63 -5.66 10.11
C GLU A 346 50.16 -6.77 11.04
N PRO A 347 51.48 -7.04 11.05
CA PRO A 347 52.10 -7.88 12.06
C PRO A 347 52.14 -7.15 13.40
N ARG A 348 51.65 -7.82 14.45
CA ARG A 348 51.55 -7.34 15.83
C ARG A 348 52.82 -6.66 16.34
N SER A 349 52.78 -5.34 16.49
CA SER A 349 53.62 -4.60 17.44
C SER A 349 52.73 -3.96 18.50
N VAL A 350 53.23 -3.98 19.74
CA VAL A 350 52.46 -3.70 20.96
C VAL A 350 52.38 -2.20 21.18
N VAL A 351 51.34 -1.56 20.67
CA VAL A 351 50.86 -0.26 21.15
C VAL A 351 49.36 -0.40 21.40
N VAL A 352 48.93 -0.03 22.61
CA VAL A 352 47.54 -0.12 23.04
C VAL A 352 46.78 1.08 22.45
N GLU A 353 46.43 0.98 21.17
CA GLU A 353 45.36 1.79 20.57
C GLU A 353 44.06 0.97 20.58
N GLU A 354 42.94 1.65 20.83
CA GLU A 354 41.60 1.09 20.94
C GLU A 354 41.24 0.28 19.68
N LYS A 355 41.22 -1.05 19.82
CA LYS A 355 40.71 -1.96 18.78
C LYS A 355 39.24 -1.66 18.53
N SER A 356 38.88 -1.28 17.31
CA SER A 356 37.53 -1.42 16.80
C SER A 356 37.14 -2.91 16.82
N ASP A 357 36.02 -3.23 17.45
CA ASP A 357 35.54 -4.60 17.57
C ASP A 357 35.12 -5.14 16.18
N PRO A 358 35.76 -6.19 15.62
CA PRO A 358 35.45 -6.70 14.27
C PRO A 358 34.00 -7.21 14.13
N ASP A 359 33.37 -7.57 15.25
CA ASP A 359 31.95 -7.92 15.30
C ASP A 359 31.05 -6.72 14.94
N SER A 360 31.45 -5.49 15.26
CA SER A 360 30.69 -4.28 14.93
C SER A 360 30.65 -4.00 13.42
N ALA A 361 31.78 -4.21 12.72
CA ALA A 361 31.87 -3.96 11.27
C ALA A 361 31.05 -5.00 10.47
N THR A 362 31.12 -6.27 10.86
CA THR A 362 30.33 -7.35 10.22
C THR A 362 28.83 -7.13 10.45
N VAL A 363 28.43 -6.72 11.65
CA VAL A 363 27.02 -6.38 11.97
C VAL A 363 26.53 -5.23 11.09
N GLN A 364 27.33 -4.16 10.95
CA GLN A 364 26.99 -3.02 10.10
C GLN A 364 26.86 -3.42 8.64
N LEU A 365 27.80 -4.23 8.12
CA LEU A 365 27.79 -4.72 6.75
C LEU A 365 26.51 -5.52 6.44
N VAL A 366 26.18 -6.51 7.28
CA VAL A 366 24.98 -7.35 7.09
C VAL A 366 23.70 -6.52 7.14
N ASN A 367 23.57 -5.64 8.13
CA ASN A 367 22.40 -4.76 8.24
C ASN A 367 22.27 -3.85 7.01
N LYS A 368 23.38 -3.29 6.52
CA LYS A 368 23.41 -2.40 5.36
C LYS A 368 23.00 -3.14 4.07
N ILE A 369 23.52 -4.35 3.85
CA ILE A 369 23.13 -5.20 2.71
C ILE A 369 21.62 -5.44 2.70
N ILE A 370 21.02 -5.81 3.84
CA ILE A 370 19.58 -6.08 3.93
C ILE A 370 18.74 -4.82 3.71
N VAL A 371 19.13 -3.69 4.31
CA VAL A 371 18.45 -2.40 4.11
C VAL A 371 18.49 -1.96 2.65
N GLU A 372 19.65 -2.04 1.99
CA GLU A 372 19.78 -1.66 0.59
C GLU A 372 19.03 -2.62 -0.34
N ALA A 373 19.05 -3.92 -0.06
CA ALA A 373 18.25 -4.90 -0.80
C ALA A 373 16.75 -4.54 -0.74
N HIS A 374 16.24 -4.16 0.44
CA HIS A 374 14.85 -3.72 0.58
C HIS A 374 14.56 -2.41 -0.17
N GLN A 375 15.42 -1.39 -0.03
CA GLN A 375 15.29 -0.12 -0.77
C GLN A 375 15.31 -0.33 -2.28
N MET A 376 16.10 -1.28 -2.75
CA MET A 376 16.21 -1.69 -4.14
C MET A 376 15.07 -2.61 -4.61
N ARG A 377 14.10 -2.93 -3.75
CA ARG A 377 12.97 -3.85 -3.98
C ARG A 377 13.41 -5.23 -4.47
N ALA A 378 14.49 -5.76 -3.90
CA ALA A 378 14.93 -7.13 -4.16
C ALA A 378 13.96 -8.15 -3.54
N SER A 379 13.77 -9.28 -4.23
CA SER A 379 13.04 -10.43 -3.69
C SER A 379 13.94 -11.37 -2.89
N ASP A 380 15.18 -11.54 -3.34
CA ASP A 380 16.16 -12.45 -2.73
C ASP A 380 17.54 -11.79 -2.67
N ILE A 381 18.28 -12.06 -1.60
CA ILE A 381 19.67 -11.71 -1.39
C ILE A 381 20.49 -13.01 -1.43
N HIS A 382 21.53 -13.02 -2.27
CA HIS A 382 22.43 -14.15 -2.44
C HIS A 382 23.82 -13.77 -1.92
N VAL A 383 24.39 -14.57 -1.02
CA VAL A 383 25.76 -14.43 -0.51
C VAL A 383 26.54 -15.69 -0.87
N GLU A 384 27.29 -15.62 -1.97
CA GLU A 384 27.78 -16.79 -2.69
C GLU A 384 29.31 -16.90 -2.56
N PRO A 385 29.84 -17.96 -1.94
CA PRO A 385 31.28 -18.16 -1.86
C PRO A 385 31.86 -18.53 -3.21
N ARG A 386 33.03 -17.97 -3.55
CA ARG A 386 33.81 -18.41 -4.73
C ARG A 386 34.97 -19.34 -4.35
N GLN A 387 35.35 -20.19 -5.30
CA GLN A 387 36.46 -21.14 -5.16
C GLN A 387 37.84 -20.45 -5.21
N GLY A 388 38.88 -21.16 -4.77
CA GLY A 388 40.28 -20.75 -4.94
C GLY A 388 40.70 -19.48 -4.19
N GLY A 389 40.02 -19.14 -3.09
CA GLY A 389 40.31 -17.92 -2.32
C GLY A 389 39.77 -16.62 -2.95
N ALA A 390 38.99 -16.70 -4.02
CA ALA A 390 38.34 -15.54 -4.62
C ALA A 390 37.28 -14.94 -3.68
N LYS A 391 37.05 -13.62 -3.84
CA LYS A 391 36.02 -12.87 -3.11
C LYS A 391 34.64 -13.52 -3.29
N SER A 392 33.87 -13.60 -2.22
CA SER A 392 32.46 -14.00 -2.26
C SER A 392 31.63 -12.91 -2.93
N LYS A 393 30.60 -13.31 -3.68
CA LYS A 393 29.70 -12.37 -4.36
C LYS A 393 28.43 -12.14 -3.56
N VAL A 394 28.00 -10.89 -3.46
CA VAL A 394 26.64 -10.55 -3.03
C VAL A 394 25.83 -10.12 -4.24
N ARG A 395 24.72 -10.81 -4.49
CA ARG A 395 23.82 -10.51 -5.60
C ARG A 395 22.39 -10.33 -5.11
N PHE A 396 21.64 -9.44 -5.72
CA PHE A 396 20.22 -9.26 -5.45
C PHE A 396 19.40 -9.79 -6.62
N ARG A 397 18.30 -10.48 -6.32
CA ARG A 397 17.28 -10.78 -7.31
C ARG A 397 16.28 -9.64 -7.35
N ILE A 398 16.26 -8.89 -8.45
CA ILE A 398 15.40 -7.71 -8.63
C ILE A 398 14.60 -7.92 -9.91
N ASP A 399 13.28 -7.86 -9.81
CA ASP A 399 12.35 -8.16 -10.91
C ASP A 399 12.69 -9.49 -11.62
N GLY A 400 13.05 -10.50 -10.83
CA GLY A 400 13.39 -11.85 -11.27
C GLY A 400 14.82 -12.04 -11.80
N SER A 401 15.56 -10.96 -12.05
CA SER A 401 16.93 -11.00 -12.59
C SER A 401 17.97 -10.86 -11.48
N LEU A 402 19.08 -11.62 -11.57
CA LEU A 402 20.21 -11.46 -10.64
C LEU A 402 21.06 -10.26 -11.05
N VAL A 403 21.36 -9.40 -10.09
CA VAL A 403 22.16 -8.19 -10.25
C VAL A 403 23.31 -8.25 -9.24
N ASP A 404 24.54 -8.08 -9.73
CA ASP A 404 25.73 -8.00 -8.88
C ASP A 404 25.65 -6.72 -8.03
N TYR A 405 25.84 -6.85 -6.72
CA TYR A 405 25.77 -5.74 -5.77
C TYR A 405 27.14 -5.37 -5.21
N THR A 406 27.84 -6.31 -4.57
CA THR A 406 29.19 -6.09 -4.04
C THR A 406 29.94 -7.41 -3.87
N ASP A 407 31.25 -7.32 -3.64
CA ASP A 407 32.12 -8.46 -3.34
C ASP A 407 32.59 -8.41 -1.88
N ILE A 408 32.56 -9.54 -1.19
CA ILE A 408 33.05 -9.70 0.18
C ILE A 408 34.39 -10.47 0.15
N PRO A 409 35.46 -10.00 0.82
CA PRO A 409 36.72 -10.74 0.92
C PRO A 409 36.51 -12.16 1.48
N ALA A 410 37.23 -13.14 0.95
CA ALA A 410 37.06 -14.54 1.31
C ALA A 410 37.26 -14.83 2.82
N SER A 411 38.10 -14.03 3.48
CA SER A 411 38.35 -14.06 4.93
C SER A 411 37.10 -13.74 5.76
N HIS A 412 36.24 -12.84 5.28
CA HIS A 412 35.07 -12.36 6.01
C HIS A 412 33.78 -13.14 5.70
N HIS A 413 33.80 -14.01 4.69
CA HIS A 413 32.63 -14.84 4.33
C HIS A 413 32.09 -15.63 5.53
N ALA A 414 32.97 -16.30 6.27
CA ALA A 414 32.55 -17.10 7.44
C ALA A 414 31.94 -16.24 8.56
N GLN A 415 32.41 -15.00 8.74
CA GLN A 415 31.88 -14.07 9.74
C GLN A 415 30.48 -13.57 9.34
N VAL A 416 30.28 -13.27 8.05
CA VAL A 416 28.97 -12.89 7.51
C VAL A 416 27.96 -14.02 7.65
N VAL A 417 28.33 -15.26 7.30
CA VAL A 417 27.46 -16.43 7.49
C VAL A 417 27.13 -16.65 8.97
N ALA A 418 28.12 -16.58 9.86
CA ALA A 418 27.89 -16.72 11.30
C ALA A 418 26.93 -15.65 11.84
N ARG A 419 27.06 -14.39 11.39
CA ARG A 419 26.15 -13.31 11.77
C ARG A 419 24.72 -13.59 11.30
N LEU A 420 24.55 -14.06 10.06
CA LEU A 420 23.23 -14.41 9.52
C LEU A 420 22.60 -15.59 10.27
N LYS A 421 23.40 -16.60 10.64
CA LYS A 421 22.94 -17.71 11.49
C LYS A 421 22.49 -17.25 12.87
N ILE A 422 23.23 -16.36 13.52
CA ILE A 422 22.82 -15.74 14.81
C ILE A 422 21.49 -15.02 14.66
N MET A 423 21.32 -14.23 13.59
CA MET A 423 20.08 -13.48 13.37
C MET A 423 18.87 -14.38 13.12
N ALA A 424 19.09 -15.58 12.59
CA ALA A 424 18.07 -16.56 12.23
C ALA A 424 17.89 -17.70 13.24
N ASP A 425 18.57 -17.64 14.40
CA ASP A 425 18.59 -18.68 15.44
C ASP A 425 19.04 -20.06 14.92
N LEU A 426 20.10 -20.07 14.10
CA LEU A 426 20.68 -21.28 13.48
C LEU A 426 21.97 -21.72 14.17
N ASP A 427 22.30 -23.00 14.05
CA ASP A 427 23.53 -23.56 14.62
C ASP A 427 24.77 -23.14 13.81
N ILE A 428 25.63 -22.33 14.43
CA ILE A 428 26.88 -21.81 13.86
C ILE A 428 27.93 -22.92 13.71
N ALA A 429 27.91 -23.93 14.58
CA ALA A 429 28.87 -25.03 14.56
C ALA A 429 28.57 -26.01 13.41
N SER A 430 27.29 -26.23 13.12
CA SER A 430 26.89 -27.05 11.97
C SER A 430 27.11 -26.32 10.65
N LYS A 431 28.03 -26.83 9.83
CA LYS A 431 28.35 -26.29 8.49
C LYS A 431 28.22 -27.34 7.37
N ARG A 432 27.75 -28.53 7.72
CA ARG A 432 27.73 -29.71 6.84
C ARG A 432 26.32 -30.09 6.38
N GLU A 433 25.31 -29.46 6.96
CA GLU A 433 23.90 -29.72 6.69
C GLU A 433 23.22 -28.41 6.27
N PRO A 434 22.27 -28.45 5.31
CA PRO A 434 21.42 -27.31 5.03
C PRO A 434 20.64 -26.89 6.28
N GLN A 435 20.48 -25.57 6.48
CA GLN A 435 19.70 -25.02 7.58
C GLN A 435 18.74 -23.95 7.07
N ASP A 436 17.51 -23.94 7.58
CA ASP A 436 16.47 -22.97 7.29
C ASP A 436 16.08 -22.21 8.56
N GLY A 437 15.98 -20.89 8.47
CA GLY A 437 15.59 -20.01 9.58
C GLY A 437 14.79 -18.80 9.13
N LYS A 438 14.36 -17.99 10.10
CA LYS A 438 13.62 -16.75 9.89
C LYS A 438 14.27 -15.62 10.65
N ILE A 439 14.31 -14.43 10.06
CA ILE A 439 14.83 -13.20 10.66
C ILE A 439 13.69 -12.19 10.73
N ALA A 440 13.24 -11.83 11.93
CA ALA A 440 12.41 -10.65 12.15
C ALA A 440 13.30 -9.40 12.17
N PHE A 441 13.48 -8.74 11.03
CA PHE A 441 14.52 -7.73 10.87
C PHE A 441 14.31 -6.47 11.71
N LYS A 442 13.05 -6.19 12.10
CA LYS A 442 12.68 -5.12 13.03
C LYS A 442 13.46 -5.16 14.35
N GLN A 443 13.89 -6.34 14.79
CA GLN A 443 14.70 -6.51 16.02
C GLN A 443 16.11 -5.91 15.87
N PHE A 444 16.63 -5.87 14.65
CA PHE A 444 17.98 -5.37 14.34
C PHE A 444 17.95 -3.95 13.80
N VAL A 445 16.90 -3.58 13.07
CA VAL A 445 16.68 -2.23 12.52
C VAL A 445 15.20 -1.86 12.74
N PRO A 446 14.86 -1.10 13.81
CA PRO A 446 13.47 -0.82 14.18
C PRO A 446 12.67 -0.05 13.14
N SER A 447 13.34 0.71 12.26
CA SER A 447 12.70 1.47 11.18
C SER A 447 12.24 0.59 10.01
N LEU A 448 12.63 -0.69 9.96
CA LEU A 448 12.33 -1.58 8.85
C LEU A 448 11.63 -2.85 9.33
N ASP A 449 10.31 -2.90 9.14
CA ASP A 449 9.45 -4.03 9.52
C ASP A 449 9.34 -5.04 8.37
N ILE A 450 10.37 -5.88 8.23
CA ILE A 450 10.40 -6.98 7.26
C ILE A 450 10.81 -8.29 7.94
N GLU A 451 10.32 -9.40 7.40
CA GLU A 451 10.77 -10.74 7.77
C GLU A 451 11.63 -11.30 6.63
N LEU A 452 12.71 -12.03 6.94
CA LEU A 452 13.48 -12.75 5.94
C LEU A 452 13.45 -14.25 6.22
N ARG A 453 13.26 -15.06 5.17
CA ARG A 453 13.56 -16.49 5.24
C ARG A 453 15.00 -16.71 4.81
N VAL A 454 15.78 -17.38 5.63
CA VAL A 454 17.21 -17.65 5.40
C VAL A 454 17.40 -19.13 5.17
N ALA A 455 18.16 -19.48 4.13
CA ALA A 455 18.66 -20.82 3.90
C ALA A 455 20.18 -20.78 3.79
N THR A 456 20.88 -21.60 4.56
CA THR A 456 22.33 -21.80 4.45
C THR A 456 22.61 -23.18 3.86
N LEU A 457 23.39 -23.27 2.79
CA LEU A 457 23.71 -24.54 2.12
C LEU A 457 25.22 -24.78 2.11
N PRO A 458 25.70 -25.98 2.49
CA PRO A 458 27.12 -26.32 2.36
C PRO A 458 27.53 -26.37 0.88
N THR A 459 28.69 -25.81 0.57
CA THR A 459 29.29 -25.79 -0.77
C THR A 459 30.73 -26.32 -0.72
N VAL A 460 31.34 -26.48 -1.90
CA VAL A 460 32.72 -26.98 -2.04
C VAL A 460 33.70 -26.14 -1.23
N GLY A 461 34.66 -26.79 -0.59
CA GLY A 461 35.70 -26.13 0.22
C GLY A 461 35.25 -25.75 1.63
N GLY A 462 34.18 -26.36 2.14
CA GLY A 462 33.70 -26.15 3.51
C GLY A 462 33.11 -24.75 3.76
N LYS A 463 32.73 -24.05 2.68
CA LYS A 463 32.05 -22.75 2.71
C LYS A 463 30.54 -22.95 2.61
N GLU A 464 29.77 -21.97 3.05
CA GLU A 464 28.31 -22.02 3.00
C GLU A 464 27.78 -20.94 2.05
N ASP A 465 26.86 -21.29 1.18
CA ASP A 465 26.05 -20.34 0.42
C ASP A 465 24.87 -19.89 1.29
N VAL A 466 24.50 -18.61 1.23
CA VAL A 466 23.34 -18.10 1.95
C VAL A 466 22.38 -17.43 0.99
N VAL A 467 21.13 -17.87 1.02
CA VAL A 467 20.03 -17.25 0.30
C VAL A 467 19.04 -16.71 1.33
N MET A 468 18.74 -15.41 1.23
CA MET A 468 17.71 -14.77 2.05
C MET A 468 16.57 -14.26 1.17
N ARG A 469 15.36 -14.75 1.38
CA ARG A 469 14.16 -14.22 0.74
C ARG A 469 13.55 -13.14 1.61
N ILE A 470 13.37 -11.94 1.07
CA ILE A 470 12.68 -10.84 1.76
C ILE A 470 11.18 -11.10 1.68
N LEU A 471 10.57 -11.46 2.81
CA LEU A 471 9.13 -11.55 2.95
C LEU A 471 8.62 -10.14 3.21
N THR A 472 7.98 -9.57 2.20
CA THR A 472 7.26 -8.31 2.40
C THR A 472 5.98 -8.67 3.14
N ALA A 473 5.85 -8.22 4.40
CA ALA A 473 4.59 -8.27 5.14
C ALA A 473 3.59 -7.33 4.43
N GLY A 474 3.02 -7.81 3.34
CA GLY A 474 2.13 -7.07 2.48
C GLY A 474 0.69 -7.35 2.87
N ARG A 475 -0.14 -6.29 2.90
CA ARG A 475 -1.59 -6.49 2.78
C ARG A 475 -1.88 -7.13 1.41
N PRO A 476 -2.94 -7.95 1.28
CA PRO A 476 -3.35 -8.49 -0.01
C PRO A 476 -3.53 -7.36 -1.03
N VAL A 477 -3.02 -7.57 -2.24
CA VAL A 477 -3.23 -6.64 -3.34
C VAL A 477 -4.72 -6.66 -3.70
N PRO A 478 -5.40 -5.52 -3.89
CA PRO A 478 -6.78 -5.52 -4.34
C PRO A 478 -6.94 -6.25 -5.68
N LEU A 479 -8.06 -6.95 -5.88
CA LEU A 479 -8.30 -7.80 -7.05
C LEU A 479 -8.18 -7.00 -8.37
N GLU A 480 -8.64 -5.75 -8.37
CA GLU A 480 -8.60 -4.82 -9.50
C GLU A 480 -7.16 -4.40 -9.88
N GLN A 481 -6.20 -4.55 -8.97
CA GLN A 481 -4.80 -4.16 -9.18
C GLN A 481 -3.91 -5.31 -9.66
N LEU A 482 -4.46 -6.52 -9.85
CA LEU A 482 -3.72 -7.68 -10.38
C LEU A 482 -3.32 -7.53 -11.86
N GLY A 483 -3.90 -6.58 -12.59
CA GLY A 483 -3.63 -6.40 -14.01
C GLY A 483 -4.33 -7.45 -14.88
N LEU A 484 -5.49 -7.93 -14.44
CA LEU A 484 -6.40 -8.73 -15.26
C LEU A 484 -7.02 -7.87 -16.37
N SER A 485 -7.21 -8.44 -17.56
CA SER A 485 -8.03 -7.80 -18.59
C SER A 485 -9.46 -7.63 -18.08
N ARG A 486 -10.22 -6.68 -18.66
CA ARG A 486 -11.62 -6.45 -18.25
C ARG A 486 -12.45 -7.72 -18.34
N HIS A 487 -12.25 -8.50 -19.40
CA HIS A 487 -12.88 -9.79 -19.61
C HIS A 487 -12.51 -10.79 -18.50
N ASN A 488 -11.21 -11.01 -18.26
CA ASN A 488 -10.75 -11.96 -17.24
C ASN A 488 -11.16 -11.55 -15.83
N LEU A 489 -11.20 -10.25 -15.51
CA LEU A 489 -11.64 -9.77 -14.20
C LEU A 489 -13.12 -10.05 -13.96
N GLN A 490 -13.98 -9.81 -14.97
CA GLN A 490 -15.41 -10.10 -14.88
C GLN A 490 -15.67 -11.61 -14.76
N LEU A 491 -14.98 -12.41 -15.56
CA LEU A 491 -15.08 -13.86 -15.52
C LEU A 491 -14.55 -14.42 -14.18
N LEU A 492 -13.43 -13.91 -13.68
CA LEU A 492 -12.92 -14.32 -12.38
C LEU A 492 -13.94 -14.04 -11.28
N LYS A 493 -14.51 -12.82 -11.24
CA LYS A 493 -15.53 -12.44 -10.26
C LYS A 493 -16.76 -13.35 -10.32
N SER A 494 -17.22 -13.72 -11.51
CA SER A 494 -18.35 -14.63 -11.64
C SER A 494 -18.02 -16.04 -11.13
N LEU A 495 -16.83 -16.56 -11.42
CA LEU A 495 -16.39 -17.87 -10.96
C LEU A 495 -16.22 -17.94 -9.43
N ILE A 496 -15.50 -16.99 -8.84
CA ILE A 496 -15.23 -16.97 -7.39
C ILE A 496 -16.46 -16.59 -6.56
N SER A 497 -17.53 -16.08 -7.17
CA SER A 497 -18.78 -15.79 -6.46
C SER A 497 -19.64 -17.03 -6.22
N LYS A 498 -19.37 -18.15 -6.91
CA LYS A 498 -20.12 -19.40 -6.77
C LYS A 498 -20.00 -19.98 -5.35
N PRO A 499 -21.07 -20.51 -4.75
CA PRO A 499 -21.06 -20.92 -3.33
C PRO A 499 -20.07 -22.05 -3.03
N TYR A 500 -19.88 -22.97 -3.97
CA TYR A 500 -18.98 -24.11 -3.85
C TYR A 500 -18.28 -24.40 -5.17
N GLY A 501 -17.25 -25.24 -5.11
CA GLY A 501 -16.48 -25.67 -6.26
C GLY A 501 -14.99 -25.38 -6.12
N LEU A 502 -14.21 -25.99 -7.02
CA LEU A 502 -12.76 -25.92 -7.07
C LEU A 502 -12.31 -24.85 -8.06
N PHE A 503 -11.50 -23.88 -7.62
CA PHE A 503 -10.83 -22.92 -8.48
C PHE A 503 -9.32 -23.00 -8.30
N LEU A 504 -8.60 -23.16 -9.42
CA LEU A 504 -7.16 -23.40 -9.41
C LEU A 504 -6.41 -22.21 -10.00
N VAL A 505 -5.26 -21.88 -9.41
CA VAL A 505 -4.27 -20.97 -10.02
C VAL A 505 -3.02 -21.76 -10.34
N CYS A 506 -2.58 -21.73 -11.59
CA CYS A 506 -1.43 -22.49 -12.04
C CYS A 506 -0.30 -21.62 -12.63
N GLY A 507 0.90 -22.22 -12.68
CA GLY A 507 2.11 -21.58 -13.15
C GLY A 507 3.36 -22.00 -12.37
N PRO A 508 4.57 -21.65 -12.85
CA PRO A 508 5.83 -21.99 -12.24
C PRO A 508 6.04 -21.24 -10.93
N THR A 509 7.14 -21.53 -10.26
CA THR A 509 7.56 -20.79 -9.08
C THR A 509 7.78 -19.31 -9.43
N GLY A 510 7.30 -18.41 -8.57
CA GLY A 510 7.46 -16.97 -8.78
C GLY A 510 6.54 -16.34 -9.83
N SER A 511 5.51 -17.05 -10.32
CA SER A 511 4.51 -16.47 -11.23
C SER A 511 3.42 -15.63 -10.55
N GLY A 512 3.45 -15.49 -9.21
CA GLY A 512 2.49 -14.68 -8.44
C GLY A 512 1.20 -15.39 -8.06
N LYS A 513 1.15 -16.74 -8.09
CA LYS A 513 -0.05 -17.53 -7.72
C LYS A 513 -0.57 -17.22 -6.32
N THR A 514 0.33 -17.22 -5.33
CA THR A 514 0.01 -16.90 -3.94
C THR A 514 -0.59 -15.50 -3.82
N THR A 515 0.00 -14.51 -4.50
CA THR A 515 -0.53 -13.14 -4.54
C THR A 515 -1.95 -13.11 -5.08
N THR A 516 -2.22 -13.78 -6.20
CA THR A 516 -3.55 -13.83 -6.81
C THR A 516 -4.57 -14.54 -5.94
N LEU A 517 -4.21 -15.67 -5.32
CA LEU A 517 -5.10 -16.35 -4.37
C LEU A 517 -5.42 -15.48 -3.17
N HIS A 518 -4.44 -14.81 -2.58
CA HIS A 518 -4.67 -13.90 -1.46
C HIS A 518 -5.50 -12.67 -1.85
N SER A 519 -5.38 -12.17 -3.07
CA SER A 519 -6.28 -11.14 -3.61
C SER A 519 -7.71 -11.63 -3.77
N VAL A 520 -7.90 -12.87 -4.22
CA VAL A 520 -9.23 -13.51 -4.30
C VAL A 520 -9.81 -13.69 -2.90
N LEU A 521 -9.01 -14.19 -1.94
CA LEU A 521 -9.42 -14.34 -0.55
C LEU A 521 -9.83 -12.99 0.06
N GLY A 522 -9.05 -11.94 -0.14
CA GLY A 522 -9.39 -10.60 0.32
C GLY A 522 -10.67 -10.06 -0.29
N HIS A 523 -10.99 -10.41 -1.54
CA HIS A 523 -12.23 -10.00 -2.21
C HIS A 523 -13.48 -10.72 -1.66
N ILE A 524 -13.36 -12.00 -1.30
CA ILE A 524 -14.49 -12.81 -0.81
C ILE A 524 -14.60 -12.81 0.72
N ASN A 525 -13.65 -12.22 1.43
CA ASN A 525 -13.61 -12.15 2.89
C ASN A 525 -14.62 -11.14 3.41
N THR A 526 -15.76 -11.66 3.86
CA THR A 526 -16.83 -10.94 4.55
C THR A 526 -16.98 -11.46 5.99
N PRO A 527 -17.61 -10.72 6.92
CA PRO A 527 -17.83 -11.20 8.29
C PRO A 527 -18.59 -12.54 8.38
N GLU A 528 -19.38 -12.87 7.36
CA GLU A 528 -20.21 -14.08 7.27
C GLU A 528 -19.47 -15.26 6.65
N THR A 529 -18.27 -15.07 6.11
CA THR A 529 -17.51 -16.13 5.44
C THR A 529 -16.30 -16.55 6.26
N LYS A 530 -16.26 -17.84 6.62
CA LYS A 530 -15.20 -18.44 7.41
C LYS A 530 -14.19 -19.13 6.51
N ILE A 531 -12.99 -18.56 6.49
CA ILE A 531 -11.92 -18.96 5.58
C ILE A 531 -10.77 -19.61 6.34
N TRP A 532 -10.43 -20.84 5.94
CA TRP A 532 -9.25 -21.57 6.42
C TRP A 532 -8.21 -21.72 5.31
N THR A 533 -6.94 -21.50 5.63
CA THR A 533 -5.83 -21.70 4.68
C THR A 533 -4.81 -22.69 5.24
N ALA A 534 -4.27 -23.55 4.39
CA ALA A 534 -3.10 -24.36 4.67
C ALA A 534 -1.98 -23.92 3.72
N GLU A 535 -0.84 -23.44 4.26
CA GLU A 535 0.23 -22.79 3.47
C GLU A 535 1.63 -23.27 3.92
N ASP A 536 2.60 -23.31 3.00
CA ASP A 536 3.98 -23.75 3.29
C ASP A 536 5.04 -22.82 2.64
N PRO A 537 5.49 -21.75 3.33
CA PRO A 537 4.96 -21.16 4.56
C PRO A 537 3.84 -20.13 4.27
N VAL A 538 3.27 -19.54 5.33
CA VAL A 538 2.38 -18.38 5.19
C VAL A 538 3.20 -17.16 4.75
N GLU A 539 2.97 -16.66 3.54
CA GLU A 539 3.70 -15.51 2.97
C GLU A 539 2.99 -14.16 3.18
N ILE A 540 1.65 -14.15 3.09
CA ILE A 540 0.80 -12.96 3.21
C ILE A 540 -0.11 -13.19 4.41
N THR A 541 -0.06 -12.29 5.39
CA THR A 541 -0.89 -12.39 6.60
C THR A 541 -2.18 -11.60 6.44
N HIS A 542 -3.28 -12.18 6.91
CA HIS A 542 -4.60 -11.58 6.85
C HIS A 542 -5.28 -11.75 8.20
N GLU A 543 -5.59 -10.63 8.86
CA GLU A 543 -6.06 -10.62 10.25
C GLU A 543 -7.35 -11.43 10.47
N SER A 544 -8.24 -11.45 9.47
CA SER A 544 -9.53 -12.17 9.52
C SER A 544 -9.46 -13.65 9.13
N LEU A 545 -8.36 -14.13 8.53
CA LEU A 545 -8.27 -15.51 8.01
C LEU A 545 -7.67 -16.45 9.05
N ARG A 546 -8.02 -17.75 8.97
CA ARG A 546 -7.43 -18.78 9.83
C ARG A 546 -6.34 -19.50 9.06
N GLN A 547 -5.13 -18.95 9.15
CA GLN A 547 -3.99 -19.41 8.36
C GLN A 547 -3.15 -20.43 9.13
N VAL A 548 -3.07 -21.65 8.61
CA VAL A 548 -2.30 -22.74 9.17
C VAL A 548 -1.04 -22.95 8.35
N GLN A 549 0.11 -22.80 8.99
CA GLN A 549 1.38 -23.16 8.37
C GLN A 549 1.63 -24.67 8.50
N ILE A 550 1.97 -25.31 7.38
CA ILE A 550 2.37 -26.71 7.33
C ILE A 550 3.63 -26.92 8.18
N ASN A 551 3.66 -28.04 8.92
CA ASN A 551 4.78 -28.38 9.78
C ASN A 551 5.08 -29.88 9.69
N PRO A 552 6.01 -30.28 8.80
CA PRO A 552 6.39 -31.68 8.64
C PRO A 552 6.98 -32.32 9.92
N ARG A 553 7.57 -31.53 10.82
CA ARG A 553 8.18 -32.05 12.07
C ARG A 553 7.18 -32.68 13.02
N VAL A 554 5.91 -32.27 12.95
CA VAL A 554 4.80 -32.81 13.75
C VAL A 554 3.77 -33.56 12.92
N ASP A 555 4.16 -33.93 11.69
CA ASP A 555 3.29 -34.61 10.70
C ASP A 555 2.01 -33.79 10.37
N LEU A 556 2.10 -32.46 10.41
CA LEU A 556 1.01 -31.57 9.97
C LEU A 556 1.18 -31.29 8.47
N THR A 557 0.66 -32.19 7.63
CA THR A 557 0.68 -32.12 6.16
C THR A 557 -0.55 -31.40 5.59
N PHE A 558 -0.53 -31.06 4.29
CA PHE A 558 -1.68 -30.46 3.59
C PHE A 558 -2.95 -31.32 3.71
N ALA A 559 -2.85 -32.62 3.41
CA ALA A 559 -3.98 -33.55 3.53
C ALA A 559 -4.53 -33.62 4.97
N ARG A 560 -3.65 -33.64 5.99
CA ARG A 560 -4.08 -33.65 7.40
C ARG A 560 -4.78 -32.36 7.81
N ALA A 561 -4.25 -31.21 7.37
CA ALA A 561 -4.86 -29.90 7.62
C ALA A 561 -6.25 -29.80 6.97
N MET A 562 -6.37 -30.21 5.69
CA MET A 562 -7.64 -30.22 4.97
C MET A 562 -8.72 -31.08 5.66
N ARG A 563 -8.36 -32.29 6.10
CA ARG A 563 -9.28 -33.13 6.89
C ARG A 563 -9.72 -32.46 8.18
N ALA A 564 -8.85 -31.67 8.82
CA ALA A 564 -9.21 -30.93 10.02
C ALA A 564 -10.17 -29.77 9.68
N PHE A 565 -9.94 -29.06 8.58
CA PHE A 565 -10.79 -27.96 8.13
C PHE A 565 -12.23 -28.41 7.89
N LEU A 566 -12.45 -29.58 7.28
CA LEU A 566 -13.80 -30.11 7.06
C LEU A 566 -14.62 -30.35 8.34
N ARG A 567 -13.97 -30.44 9.51
CA ARG A 567 -14.64 -30.52 10.82
C ARG A 567 -14.69 -29.17 11.55
N ALA A 568 -14.05 -28.16 10.99
CA ALA A 568 -13.93 -26.83 11.56
C ALA A 568 -14.98 -25.86 11.02
N ASP A 569 -16.01 -26.36 10.31
CA ASP A 569 -17.11 -25.57 9.73
C ASP A 569 -16.58 -24.41 8.85
N PRO A 570 -15.93 -24.71 7.71
CA PRO A 570 -15.41 -23.70 6.79
C PRO A 570 -16.43 -23.38 5.69
N ASP A 571 -16.44 -22.15 5.18
CA ASP A 571 -17.11 -21.81 3.91
C ASP A 571 -16.13 -21.91 2.74
N VAL A 572 -14.89 -21.46 2.99
CA VAL A 572 -13.80 -21.43 2.00
C VAL A 572 -12.58 -22.13 2.56
N ILE A 573 -11.99 -23.00 1.75
CA ILE A 573 -10.73 -23.68 2.03
C ILE A 573 -9.71 -23.25 0.98
N MET A 574 -8.56 -22.71 1.41
CA MET A 574 -7.42 -22.47 0.53
C MET A 574 -6.28 -23.42 0.84
N VAL A 575 -5.75 -24.05 -0.19
CA VAL A 575 -4.58 -24.93 -0.11
C VAL A 575 -3.44 -24.31 -0.90
N GLY A 576 -2.30 -24.09 -0.24
CA GLY A 576 -1.13 -23.48 -0.85
C GLY A 576 -0.74 -24.17 -2.15
N GLU A 577 -0.82 -25.50 -2.20
CA GLU A 577 -0.56 -26.29 -3.41
C GLU A 577 -1.16 -27.71 -3.34
N MET A 578 -1.57 -28.24 -4.50
CA MET A 578 -1.94 -29.65 -4.68
C MET A 578 -0.81 -30.39 -5.37
N ARG A 579 0.08 -31.01 -4.58
CA ARG A 579 1.23 -31.78 -5.10
C ARG A 579 0.95 -33.26 -5.30
N ASP A 580 0.11 -33.83 -4.45
CA ASP A 580 -0.14 -35.26 -4.35
C ASP A 580 -1.62 -35.61 -4.54
N LYS A 581 -1.84 -36.89 -4.87
CA LYS A 581 -3.16 -37.45 -5.14
C LYS A 581 -4.12 -37.28 -3.96
N GLU A 582 -3.61 -37.45 -2.74
CA GLU A 582 -4.41 -37.42 -1.53
C GLU A 582 -5.00 -36.02 -1.28
N THR A 583 -4.15 -34.99 -1.36
CA THR A 583 -4.55 -33.59 -1.19
C THR A 583 -5.52 -33.15 -2.29
N ALA A 584 -5.26 -33.55 -3.55
CA ALA A 584 -6.15 -33.25 -4.67
C ALA A 584 -7.54 -33.91 -4.49
N ALA A 585 -7.58 -35.19 -4.10
CA ALA A 585 -8.84 -35.92 -3.87
C ALA A 585 -9.69 -35.27 -2.79
N ILE A 586 -9.09 -34.94 -1.64
CA ILE A 586 -9.81 -34.27 -0.53
C ILE A 586 -10.33 -32.90 -0.99
N GLY A 587 -9.59 -32.16 -1.83
CA GLY A 587 -10.03 -30.87 -2.35
C GLY A 587 -11.23 -30.97 -3.29
N ILE A 588 -11.26 -32.01 -4.14
CA ILE A 588 -12.41 -32.30 -5.01
C ILE A 588 -13.62 -32.72 -4.18
N GLU A 589 -13.45 -33.63 -3.21
CA GLU A 589 -14.52 -34.06 -2.30
C GLU A 589 -15.09 -32.89 -1.48
N ALA A 590 -14.22 -32.01 -0.95
CA ALA A 590 -14.62 -30.79 -0.26
C ALA A 590 -15.47 -29.87 -1.17
N SER A 591 -15.07 -29.75 -2.44
CA SER A 591 -15.78 -28.94 -3.43
C SER A 591 -17.18 -29.47 -3.74
N LEU A 592 -17.33 -30.80 -3.83
CA LEU A 592 -18.61 -31.47 -4.08
C LEU A 592 -19.54 -31.45 -2.85
N THR A 593 -18.97 -31.33 -1.65
CA THR A 593 -19.72 -31.27 -0.39
C THR A 593 -20.13 -29.86 0.02
N GLY A 594 -20.05 -28.89 -0.90
CA GLY A 594 -20.58 -27.54 -0.69
C GLY A 594 -19.56 -26.50 -0.22
N HIS A 595 -18.25 -26.80 -0.27
CA HIS A 595 -17.20 -25.85 0.08
C HIS A 595 -16.62 -25.18 -1.17
N ARG A 596 -16.21 -23.91 -1.04
CA ARG A 596 -15.36 -23.28 -2.06
C ARG A 596 -13.90 -23.63 -1.79
N VAL A 597 -13.25 -24.31 -2.73
CA VAL A 597 -11.86 -24.72 -2.60
C VAL A 597 -10.99 -23.93 -3.58
N LEU A 598 -9.96 -23.29 -3.05
CA LEU A 598 -8.98 -22.53 -3.80
C LEU A 598 -7.63 -23.23 -3.66
N ALA A 599 -6.92 -23.49 -4.76
CA ALA A 599 -5.59 -24.07 -4.65
C ALA A 599 -4.64 -23.67 -5.77
N THR A 600 -3.35 -23.93 -5.57
CA THR A 600 -2.36 -23.83 -6.66
C THR A 600 -1.91 -25.18 -7.21
N ILE A 601 -1.54 -25.19 -8.48
CA ILE A 601 -0.91 -26.34 -9.13
C ILE A 601 0.25 -25.89 -10.04
N HIS A 602 1.26 -26.74 -10.18
CA HIS A 602 2.46 -26.45 -10.97
C HIS A 602 2.36 -27.06 -12.37
N THR A 603 1.78 -26.30 -13.29
CA THR A 603 1.66 -26.61 -14.73
C THR A 603 1.93 -25.35 -15.55
N ASN A 604 2.10 -25.48 -16.88
CA ASN A 604 2.43 -24.32 -17.70
C ASN A 604 1.20 -23.57 -18.22
N SER A 605 0.07 -24.26 -18.40
CA SER A 605 -1.19 -23.71 -18.91
C SER A 605 -2.40 -24.22 -18.13
N ALA A 606 -3.55 -23.57 -18.35
CA ALA A 606 -4.81 -23.99 -17.73
C ALA A 606 -5.25 -25.39 -18.26
N PRO A 607 -5.24 -25.68 -19.57
CA PRO A 607 -5.55 -27.02 -20.10
C PRO A 607 -4.62 -28.13 -19.59
N GLU A 608 -3.31 -27.89 -19.45
CA GLU A 608 -2.39 -28.88 -18.87
C GLU A 608 -2.72 -29.26 -17.44
N SER A 609 -3.32 -28.33 -16.67
CA SER A 609 -3.72 -28.56 -15.28
C SER A 609 -4.82 -29.61 -15.16
N ILE A 610 -5.74 -29.64 -16.13
CA ILE A 610 -6.79 -30.66 -16.22
C ILE A 610 -6.15 -32.04 -16.42
N VAL A 611 -5.30 -32.17 -17.43
CA VAL A 611 -4.64 -33.45 -17.76
C VAL A 611 -3.75 -33.90 -16.60
N ARG A 612 -3.02 -32.99 -15.96
CA ARG A 612 -2.18 -33.29 -14.79
C ARG A 612 -2.96 -33.89 -13.63
N LEU A 613 -4.17 -33.40 -13.35
CA LEU A 613 -5.02 -33.93 -12.28
C LEU A 613 -5.59 -35.31 -12.64
N LEU A 614 -5.97 -35.52 -13.91
CA LEU A 614 -6.36 -36.84 -14.41
C LEU A 614 -5.20 -37.85 -14.31
N ASP A 615 -3.99 -37.46 -14.70
CA ASP A 615 -2.77 -38.28 -14.58
C ASP A 615 -2.42 -38.61 -13.11
N MET A 616 -2.79 -37.73 -12.17
CA MET A 616 -2.65 -37.98 -10.74
C MET A 616 -3.66 -39.00 -10.21
N GLY A 617 -4.62 -39.42 -11.05
CA GLY A 617 -5.64 -40.42 -10.75
C GLY A 617 -6.89 -39.83 -10.10
N MET A 618 -7.24 -38.57 -10.43
CA MET A 618 -8.54 -37.99 -10.08
C MET A 618 -9.63 -38.57 -10.97
N ASP A 619 -10.78 -38.90 -10.37
CA ASP A 619 -11.93 -39.38 -11.13
C ASP A 619 -12.47 -38.28 -12.06
N PRO A 620 -12.59 -38.52 -13.38
CA PRO A 620 -12.99 -37.50 -14.35
C PRO A 620 -14.37 -36.91 -14.12
N PHE A 621 -15.33 -37.72 -13.66
CA PHE A 621 -16.70 -37.26 -13.43
C PHE A 621 -16.75 -36.31 -12.24
N ASN A 622 -16.28 -36.76 -11.07
CA ASN A 622 -16.23 -35.96 -9.86
C ASN A 622 -15.37 -34.69 -10.05
N PHE A 623 -14.26 -34.80 -10.77
CA PHE A 623 -13.41 -33.66 -11.08
C PHE A 623 -14.10 -32.65 -12.00
N SER A 624 -14.74 -33.11 -13.08
CA SER A 624 -15.46 -32.22 -14.02
C SER A 624 -16.60 -31.46 -13.35
N ASP A 625 -17.27 -32.06 -12.36
CA ASP A 625 -18.35 -31.42 -11.62
C ASP A 625 -17.87 -30.50 -10.51
N ALA A 626 -16.72 -30.79 -9.89
CA ALA A 626 -16.13 -29.93 -8.88
C ALA A 626 -15.47 -28.67 -9.46
N LEU A 627 -14.82 -28.76 -10.63
CA LEU A 627 -13.98 -27.69 -11.17
C LEU A 627 -14.81 -26.53 -11.73
N LEU A 628 -14.54 -25.31 -11.25
CA LEU A 628 -15.16 -24.07 -11.72
C LEU A 628 -14.33 -23.40 -12.82
N GLY A 629 -13.01 -23.37 -12.64
CA GLY A 629 -12.09 -22.73 -13.56
C GLY A 629 -10.64 -22.81 -13.10
N ILE A 630 -9.74 -22.51 -14.05
CA ILE A 630 -8.30 -22.54 -13.85
C ILE A 630 -7.70 -21.25 -14.41
N MET A 631 -6.95 -20.53 -13.58
CA MET A 631 -6.18 -19.37 -14.00
C MET A 631 -4.71 -19.73 -14.11
N ALA A 632 -4.17 -19.79 -15.33
CA ALA A 632 -2.74 -19.81 -15.54
C ALA A 632 -2.15 -18.40 -15.45
N GLN A 633 -0.99 -18.29 -14.81
CA GLN A 633 -0.32 -17.02 -14.58
C GLN A 633 1.17 -17.06 -14.87
N ARG A 634 1.69 -15.94 -15.40
CA ARG A 634 3.12 -15.63 -15.54
C ARG A 634 3.39 -14.19 -15.10
N LEU A 635 4.62 -13.88 -14.70
CA LEU A 635 5.06 -12.50 -14.49
C LEU A 635 6.09 -12.12 -15.56
N ALA A 636 5.79 -11.07 -16.32
CA ALA A 636 6.70 -10.47 -17.28
C ALA A 636 7.28 -9.15 -16.75
N LYS A 637 8.38 -8.70 -17.34
CA LYS A 637 8.98 -7.39 -17.02
C LYS A 637 8.09 -6.25 -17.53
N ARG A 638 7.88 -5.23 -16.69
CA ARG A 638 7.13 -4.02 -17.07
C ARG A 638 8.09 -2.97 -17.63
N LEU A 639 7.70 -2.30 -18.71
CA LEU A 639 8.48 -1.18 -19.26
C LEU A 639 8.60 -0.05 -18.23
N CYS A 640 9.78 0.55 -18.15
CA CYS A 640 10.02 1.66 -17.23
C CYS A 640 9.18 2.89 -17.64
N ALA A 641 8.29 3.34 -16.76
CA ALA A 641 7.42 4.48 -17.01
C ALA A 641 8.17 5.80 -17.25
N LYS A 642 9.42 5.91 -16.77
CA LYS A 642 10.23 7.13 -16.90
C LYS A 642 11.01 7.24 -18.21
N CYS A 643 11.31 6.11 -18.88
CA CYS A 643 12.21 6.12 -20.03
C CYS A 643 11.70 5.35 -21.26
N LYS A 644 10.52 4.71 -21.20
CA LYS A 644 9.96 4.03 -22.39
C LYS A 644 9.81 5.03 -23.55
N LYS A 645 10.23 4.64 -24.74
CA LYS A 645 10.16 5.49 -25.94
C LYS A 645 8.97 5.05 -26.80
N PRO A 646 8.03 5.95 -27.13
CA PRO A 646 6.94 5.62 -28.04
C PRO A 646 7.43 5.63 -29.50
N HIS A 647 6.91 4.72 -30.31
CA HIS A 647 6.98 4.78 -31.77
C HIS A 647 5.65 4.42 -32.40
N VAL A 648 5.35 5.00 -33.56
CA VAL A 648 4.18 4.62 -34.35
C VAL A 648 4.47 3.28 -34.99
N ALA A 649 3.64 2.28 -34.71
CA ALA A 649 3.81 0.95 -35.27
C ALA A 649 3.63 0.99 -36.78
N THR A 650 4.55 0.39 -37.50
CA THR A 650 4.41 0.13 -38.93
C THR A 650 3.30 -0.89 -39.18
N GLN A 651 2.71 -0.84 -40.37
CA GLN A 651 1.69 -1.81 -40.77
C GLN A 651 2.24 -3.24 -40.75
N GLU A 652 3.53 -3.41 -41.03
CA GLU A 652 4.20 -4.72 -40.98
C GLU A 652 4.37 -5.23 -39.54
N GLU A 653 4.73 -4.38 -38.58
CA GLU A 653 4.80 -4.76 -37.16
C GLU A 653 3.45 -5.26 -36.66
N ILE A 654 2.37 -4.54 -36.96
CA ILE A 654 1.01 -4.93 -36.56
C ILE A 654 0.58 -6.22 -37.27
N ARG A 655 0.91 -6.38 -38.56
CA ARG A 655 0.63 -7.63 -39.30
C ARG A 655 1.33 -8.83 -38.68
N LEU A 656 2.62 -8.70 -38.33
CA LEU A 656 3.40 -9.76 -37.68
C LEU A 656 2.87 -10.08 -36.29
N MET A 657 2.52 -9.06 -35.50
CA MET A 657 1.89 -9.25 -34.20
C MET A 657 0.54 -9.97 -34.34
N LEU A 658 -0.33 -9.57 -35.26
CA LEU A 658 -1.61 -10.26 -35.48
C LEU A 658 -1.43 -11.70 -35.94
N ALA A 659 -0.46 -11.97 -36.82
CA ALA A 659 -0.14 -13.34 -37.23
C ALA A 659 0.28 -14.22 -36.05
N GLU A 660 1.06 -13.66 -35.11
CA GLU A 660 1.48 -14.34 -33.90
C GLU A 660 0.33 -14.48 -32.88
N TYR A 661 -0.54 -13.49 -32.73
CA TYR A 661 -1.74 -13.53 -31.86
C TYR A 661 -2.72 -14.63 -32.30
N ASN A 662 -2.86 -14.82 -33.61
CA ASN A 662 -3.77 -15.79 -34.20
C ASN A 662 -3.15 -17.19 -34.35
N GLN A 663 -1.89 -17.39 -33.97
CA GLN A 663 -1.22 -18.69 -34.12
C GLN A 663 -1.94 -19.79 -33.33
N ASP A 664 -2.34 -19.48 -32.09
CA ASP A 664 -3.06 -20.40 -31.20
C ASP A 664 -4.53 -20.58 -31.62
N LEU A 665 -5.03 -19.71 -32.51
CA LEU A 665 -6.40 -19.72 -33.02
C LEU A 665 -6.52 -20.45 -34.36
N LYS A 666 -5.42 -20.87 -35.01
CA LYS A 666 -5.47 -21.45 -36.37
C LYS A 666 -6.40 -22.64 -36.50
N ASP A 667 -6.48 -23.46 -35.45
CA ASP A 667 -7.33 -24.64 -35.42
C ASP A 667 -8.75 -24.38 -34.89
N ALA A 668 -9.02 -23.17 -34.40
CA ALA A 668 -10.35 -22.71 -33.95
C ALA A 668 -11.36 -22.73 -35.09
N ASP A 669 -12.63 -23.01 -34.77
CA ASP A 669 -13.67 -23.24 -35.78
C ASP A 669 -13.82 -22.02 -36.70
N ARG A 670 -13.78 -20.82 -36.12
CA ARG A 670 -13.86 -19.55 -36.85
C ARG A 670 -12.71 -19.37 -37.85
N PHE A 671 -11.49 -19.76 -37.48
CA PHE A 671 -10.32 -19.66 -38.36
C PHE A 671 -10.30 -20.76 -39.42
N LYS A 672 -10.87 -21.94 -39.14
CA LYS A 672 -11.05 -22.99 -40.15
C LYS A 672 -12.08 -22.61 -41.20
N THR A 673 -13.18 -21.96 -40.80
CA THR A 673 -14.27 -21.59 -41.72
C THR A 673 -13.91 -20.39 -42.60
N ASP A 674 -13.35 -19.33 -42.02
CA ASP A 674 -12.94 -18.13 -42.75
C ASP A 674 -11.76 -17.44 -42.05
N PRO A 675 -10.52 -17.84 -42.40
CA PRO A 675 -9.32 -17.24 -41.81
C PRO A 675 -9.28 -15.73 -42.04
N ARG A 676 -9.71 -15.24 -43.21
CA ARG A 676 -9.60 -13.83 -43.55
C ARG A 676 -10.52 -12.99 -42.68
N SER A 677 -11.78 -13.39 -42.55
CA SER A 677 -12.73 -12.71 -41.67
C SER A 677 -12.28 -12.75 -40.20
N ALA A 678 -11.71 -13.87 -39.74
CA ALA A 678 -11.20 -13.99 -38.38
C ALA A 678 -10.01 -13.04 -38.11
N PHE A 679 -9.10 -12.89 -39.09
CA PHE A 679 -8.01 -11.90 -39.03
C PHE A 679 -8.53 -10.45 -39.03
N GLU A 680 -9.51 -10.14 -39.89
CA GLU A 680 -10.13 -8.81 -39.97
C GLU A 680 -10.87 -8.45 -38.66
N ALA A 681 -11.56 -9.42 -38.03
CA ALA A 681 -12.22 -9.24 -36.74
C ALA A 681 -11.22 -8.96 -35.61
N ALA A 682 -10.11 -9.71 -35.54
CA ALA A 682 -9.07 -9.48 -34.55
C ALA A 682 -8.41 -8.09 -34.72
N TYR A 683 -8.15 -7.68 -35.97
CA TYR A 683 -7.66 -6.32 -36.25
C TYR A 683 -8.67 -5.25 -35.82
N ALA A 684 -9.95 -5.44 -36.15
CA ALA A 684 -11.01 -4.50 -35.80
C ALA A 684 -11.16 -4.35 -34.28
N GLU A 685 -11.05 -5.44 -33.53
CA GLU A 685 -11.05 -5.41 -32.06
C GLU A 685 -9.85 -4.62 -31.52
N TRP A 686 -8.64 -4.89 -32.04
CA TRP A 686 -7.44 -4.14 -31.64
C TRP A 686 -7.57 -2.65 -31.98
N ALA A 687 -8.06 -2.33 -33.17
CA ALA A 687 -8.25 -0.95 -33.60
C ALA A 687 -9.26 -0.23 -32.70
N GLY A 688 -10.39 -0.87 -32.36
CA GLY A 688 -11.41 -0.30 -31.49
C GLY A 688 -10.93 -0.07 -30.05
N ASN A 689 -10.05 -0.95 -29.54
CA ASN A 689 -9.61 -0.90 -28.13
C ASN A 689 -8.28 -0.15 -27.91
N HIS A 690 -7.42 -0.06 -28.94
CA HIS A 690 -6.02 0.36 -28.77
C HIS A 690 -5.50 1.33 -29.82
N ALA A 691 -6.21 1.58 -30.93
CA ALA A 691 -5.75 2.56 -31.90
C ALA A 691 -6.04 4.00 -31.43
N TYR A 692 -5.10 4.88 -31.74
CA TYR A 692 -5.21 6.32 -31.56
C TYR A 692 -5.95 6.95 -32.75
N ASP A 693 -6.19 8.27 -32.67
CA ASP A 693 -6.79 9.06 -33.74
C ASP A 693 -6.15 8.71 -35.09
N LYS A 694 -7.01 8.35 -36.07
CA LYS A 694 -6.65 7.85 -37.42
C LYS A 694 -6.21 6.38 -37.53
N GLY A 695 -6.50 5.54 -36.53
CA GLY A 695 -6.28 4.09 -36.62
C GLY A 695 -4.81 3.67 -36.46
N GLN A 696 -3.99 4.52 -35.84
CA GLN A 696 -2.57 4.26 -35.62
C GLN A 696 -2.34 3.57 -34.27
N PHE A 697 -1.45 2.58 -34.23
CA PHE A 697 -1.02 1.96 -32.99
C PHE A 697 0.29 2.60 -32.50
N ILE A 698 0.38 2.88 -31.21
CA ILE A 698 1.63 3.36 -30.58
C ILE A 698 2.20 2.23 -29.74
N LEU A 699 3.40 1.79 -30.10
CA LEU A 699 4.17 0.80 -29.36
C LEU A 699 5.28 1.48 -28.56
N TYR A 700 5.90 0.75 -27.65
CA TYR A 700 6.92 1.27 -26.76
C TYR A 700 8.15 0.37 -26.71
N GLU A 701 9.32 1.01 -26.69
CA GLU A 701 10.61 0.33 -26.61
C GLU A 701 11.36 0.67 -25.30
N PRO A 702 12.17 -0.25 -24.78
CA PRO A 702 13.01 -0.01 -23.61
C PRO A 702 14.21 0.89 -23.98
N ALA A 703 14.37 2.03 -23.31
CA ALA A 703 15.51 2.93 -23.52
C ALA A 703 16.62 2.82 -22.46
N GLY A 704 16.26 2.53 -21.20
CA GLY A 704 17.18 2.58 -20.06
C GLY A 704 17.32 4.00 -19.47
N CYS A 705 17.36 4.08 -18.14
CA CYS A 705 17.67 5.28 -17.35
C CYS A 705 18.16 4.85 -15.96
N ASP A 706 18.59 5.80 -15.13
CA ASP A 706 19.07 5.51 -13.77
C ASP A 706 18.01 4.84 -12.89
N ALA A 707 16.73 5.23 -13.05
CA ALA A 707 15.63 4.66 -12.27
C ALA A 707 15.40 3.16 -12.56
N CYS A 708 15.71 2.69 -13.77
CA CYS A 708 15.66 1.27 -14.13
C CYS A 708 17.05 0.65 -14.30
N ARG A 709 18.11 1.36 -13.88
CA ARG A 709 19.51 0.93 -13.93
C ARG A 709 19.93 0.47 -15.33
N GLY A 710 19.53 1.24 -16.34
CA GLY A 710 19.85 0.95 -17.74
C GLY A 710 19.10 -0.22 -18.37
N THR A 711 18.28 -0.97 -17.63
CA THR A 711 17.60 -2.17 -18.17
C THR A 711 16.43 -1.85 -19.10
N GLY A 712 15.82 -0.67 -18.95
CA GLY A 712 14.58 -0.29 -19.63
C GLY A 712 13.30 -0.84 -18.98
N TYR A 713 13.41 -1.66 -17.93
CA TYR A 713 12.27 -2.27 -17.23
C TYR A 713 12.27 -1.92 -15.74
N SER A 714 11.09 -1.76 -15.15
CA SER A 714 10.95 -1.52 -13.71
C SER A 714 9.64 -2.10 -13.21
N GLY A 715 9.75 -3.07 -12.30
CA GLY A 715 8.61 -3.85 -11.82
C GLY A 715 8.19 -4.96 -12.78
N ARG A 716 7.10 -5.64 -12.40
CA ARG A 716 6.54 -6.79 -13.12
C ARG A 716 5.06 -6.58 -13.42
N VAL A 717 4.57 -7.25 -14.46
CA VAL A 717 3.16 -7.31 -14.84
C VAL A 717 2.76 -8.78 -14.96
N ALA A 718 1.59 -9.13 -14.42
CA ALA A 718 1.07 -10.48 -14.53
C ALA A 718 0.39 -10.68 -15.90
N LEU A 719 0.58 -11.84 -16.50
CA LEU A 719 -0.14 -12.33 -17.68
C LEU A 719 -1.09 -13.43 -17.24
N HIS A 720 -2.32 -13.44 -17.76
CA HIS A 720 -3.36 -14.35 -17.29
C HIS A 720 -4.05 -15.06 -18.46
N GLU A 721 -4.25 -16.35 -18.28
CA GLU A 721 -5.10 -17.20 -19.10
C GLU A 721 -6.12 -17.81 -18.17
N LEU A 722 -7.41 -17.52 -18.40
CA LEU A 722 -8.49 -17.92 -17.51
C LEU A 722 -9.46 -18.85 -18.23
N LEU A 723 -9.37 -20.13 -17.90
CA LEU A 723 -10.25 -21.17 -18.40
C LEU A 723 -11.45 -21.30 -17.45
N ALA A 724 -12.67 -21.06 -17.96
CA ALA A 724 -13.90 -21.40 -17.25
C ALA A 724 -14.36 -22.79 -17.65
N VAL A 725 -14.84 -23.58 -16.69
CA VAL A 725 -15.36 -24.92 -16.97
C VAL A 725 -16.82 -24.84 -17.40
N THR A 726 -17.04 -24.98 -18.70
CA THR A 726 -18.34 -25.12 -19.37
C THR A 726 -18.72 -26.59 -19.56
N ASP A 727 -19.93 -26.87 -20.02
CA ASP A 727 -20.36 -28.25 -20.31
C ASP A 727 -19.50 -28.92 -21.41
N ALA A 728 -19.00 -28.15 -22.37
CA ALA A 728 -18.08 -28.66 -23.40
C ALA A 728 -16.73 -29.04 -22.79
N ILE A 729 -16.19 -28.20 -21.89
CA ILE A 729 -14.97 -28.52 -21.15
C ILE A 729 -15.19 -29.72 -20.21
N LYS A 730 -16.34 -29.82 -19.53
CA LYS A 730 -16.67 -30.99 -18.70
C LYS A 730 -16.66 -32.28 -19.52
N LYS A 731 -17.27 -32.26 -20.71
CA LYS A 731 -17.25 -33.40 -21.63
C LYS A 731 -15.81 -33.79 -21.99
N ASN A 732 -14.97 -32.82 -22.34
CA ASN A 732 -13.55 -33.06 -22.63
C ASN A 732 -12.81 -33.70 -21.44
N ILE A 733 -13.09 -33.27 -20.21
CA ILE A 733 -12.51 -33.86 -19.00
C ILE A 733 -12.96 -35.33 -18.86
N GLN A 734 -14.26 -35.59 -18.99
CA GLN A 734 -14.84 -36.93 -18.86
C GLN A 734 -14.32 -37.92 -19.92
N GLU A 735 -14.10 -37.43 -21.15
CA GLU A 735 -13.59 -38.20 -22.28
C GLU A 735 -12.05 -38.32 -22.31
N HIS A 736 -11.34 -37.74 -21.33
CA HIS A 736 -9.87 -37.68 -21.29
C HIS A 736 -9.26 -37.07 -22.57
N ALA A 737 -9.88 -35.98 -23.03
CA ALA A 737 -9.42 -35.23 -24.20
C ALA A 737 -7.96 -34.77 -24.02
N ARG A 738 -7.23 -34.68 -25.14
CA ARG A 738 -5.84 -34.21 -25.12
C ARG A 738 -5.79 -32.71 -24.83
N VAL A 739 -4.65 -32.23 -24.31
CA VAL A 739 -4.42 -30.80 -24.01
C VAL A 739 -4.82 -29.90 -25.17
N ALA A 740 -4.48 -30.28 -26.42
CA ALA A 740 -4.80 -29.50 -27.61
C ALA A 740 -6.31 -29.35 -27.87
N GLU A 741 -7.10 -30.39 -27.57
CA GLU A 741 -8.56 -30.38 -27.76
C GLU A 741 -9.24 -29.53 -26.69
N VAL A 742 -8.76 -29.62 -25.44
CA VAL A 742 -9.21 -28.77 -24.33
C VAL A 742 -8.90 -27.30 -24.60
N LEU A 743 -7.67 -27.01 -25.06
CA LEU A 743 -7.25 -25.66 -25.45
C LEU A 743 -8.14 -25.11 -26.56
N LEU A 744 -8.35 -25.89 -27.62
CA LEU A 744 -9.18 -25.51 -28.75
C LEU A 744 -10.61 -25.18 -28.32
N THR A 745 -11.21 -26.01 -27.47
CA THR A 745 -12.54 -25.80 -26.93
C THR A 745 -12.61 -24.52 -26.10
N ALA A 746 -11.66 -24.32 -25.17
CA ALA A 746 -11.62 -23.15 -24.31
C ALA A 746 -11.45 -21.85 -25.11
N VAL A 747 -10.58 -21.88 -26.13
CA VAL A 747 -10.37 -20.75 -27.04
C VAL A 747 -11.62 -20.43 -27.87
N ASN A 748 -12.30 -21.44 -28.40
CA ASN A 748 -13.57 -21.27 -29.11
C ASN A 748 -14.65 -20.62 -28.22
N GLU A 749 -14.60 -20.87 -26.91
CA GLU A 749 -15.51 -20.30 -25.91
C GLU A 749 -15.04 -18.96 -25.34
N GLY A 750 -13.95 -18.39 -25.87
CA GLY A 750 -13.50 -17.03 -25.57
C GLY A 750 -12.33 -16.91 -24.59
N MET A 751 -11.70 -18.02 -24.19
CA MET A 751 -10.45 -17.97 -23.42
C MET A 751 -9.34 -17.31 -24.24
N ARG A 752 -8.64 -16.35 -23.62
CA ARG A 752 -7.40 -15.78 -24.16
C ARG A 752 -6.19 -16.51 -23.60
N THR A 753 -5.23 -16.86 -24.47
CA THR A 753 -3.98 -17.48 -24.04
C THR A 753 -3.08 -16.49 -23.31
N LEU A 754 -2.10 -16.98 -22.53
CA LEU A 754 -1.11 -16.12 -21.86
C LEU A 754 -0.40 -15.18 -22.84
N LYS A 755 -0.16 -15.66 -24.07
CA LYS A 755 0.48 -14.90 -25.14
C LYS A 755 -0.43 -13.77 -25.62
N GLN A 756 -1.71 -14.06 -25.87
CA GLN A 756 -2.70 -13.08 -26.29
C GLN A 756 -2.90 -11.96 -25.26
N ASP A 757 -3.04 -12.30 -23.97
CA ASP A 757 -3.14 -11.31 -22.89
C ASP A 757 -1.87 -10.45 -22.78
N GLY A 758 -0.69 -11.04 -23.00
CA GLY A 758 0.58 -10.31 -23.08
C GLY A 758 0.64 -9.33 -24.24
N MET A 759 0.17 -9.72 -25.42
CA MET A 759 0.17 -8.86 -26.62
C MET A 759 -0.79 -7.67 -26.47
N GLU A 760 -1.95 -7.86 -25.82
CA GLU A 760 -2.83 -6.73 -25.48
C GLU A 760 -2.16 -5.73 -24.53
N LYS A 761 -1.35 -6.21 -23.59
CA LYS A 761 -0.54 -5.35 -22.71
C LYS A 761 0.60 -4.64 -23.43
N VAL A 762 1.08 -5.19 -24.53
CA VAL A 762 2.00 -4.50 -25.45
C VAL A 762 1.29 -3.33 -26.13
N LEU A 763 0.07 -3.54 -26.64
CA LEU A 763 -0.74 -2.49 -27.26
C LEU A 763 -1.13 -1.38 -26.27
N GLN A 764 -1.26 -1.71 -24.98
CA GLN A 764 -1.46 -0.75 -23.89
C GLN A 764 -0.18 0.01 -23.48
N GLY A 765 0.99 -0.35 -24.03
CA GLY A 765 2.26 0.26 -23.69
C GLY A 765 2.78 -0.04 -22.28
N VAL A 766 2.36 -1.18 -21.71
CA VAL A 766 2.78 -1.65 -20.38
C VAL A 766 4.05 -2.48 -20.49
N MET A 767 4.19 -3.24 -21.57
CA MET A 767 5.34 -4.11 -21.85
C MET A 767 5.67 -4.13 -23.35
N ASP A 768 6.69 -4.89 -23.74
CA ASP A 768 7.08 -5.09 -25.14
C ASP A 768 6.96 -6.57 -25.55
N MET A 769 7.01 -6.85 -26.86
CA MET A 769 6.93 -8.22 -27.39
C MET A 769 8.09 -9.10 -26.90
N ARG A 770 9.26 -8.51 -26.61
CA ARG A 770 10.40 -9.24 -26.06
C ARG A 770 10.07 -9.82 -24.68
N ALA A 771 9.42 -9.06 -23.82
CA ALA A 771 9.00 -9.50 -22.50
C ALA A 771 7.88 -10.56 -22.57
N VAL A 772 6.96 -10.49 -23.54
CA VAL A 772 5.93 -11.53 -23.77
C VAL A 772 6.60 -12.85 -24.16
N ARG A 773 7.41 -12.84 -25.22
CA ARG A 773 8.09 -14.04 -25.74
C ARG A 773 9.08 -14.68 -24.74
N ALA A 774 9.57 -13.91 -23.78
CA ALA A 774 10.46 -14.42 -22.74
C ALA A 774 9.74 -15.31 -21.71
N VAL A 775 8.43 -15.18 -21.54
CA VAL A 775 7.65 -15.90 -20.51
C VAL A 775 6.57 -16.81 -21.08
N CYS A 776 6.10 -16.53 -22.30
CA CYS A 776 5.16 -17.34 -23.05
C CYS A 776 5.95 -18.16 -24.08
N ILE A 777 6.32 -19.39 -23.71
CA ILE A 777 6.94 -20.35 -24.64
C ILE A 777 5.79 -21.06 -25.35
N THR A 778 5.60 -20.74 -26.64
CA THR A 778 4.80 -21.52 -27.60
C THR A 778 5.74 -22.23 -28.55
#